data_AF-A0A0B9A785-F1
#
_entry.id   AF-A0A0B9A785-F1
#
_cell.length_a   1.000
_cell.length_b   1.000
_cell.length_c   1.000
_cell.angle_alpha   90.00
_cell.angle_beta   90.00
_cell.angle_gamma   90.00
#
_symmetry.space_group_name_H-M   'P 1'
#
loop_
_entity.id
_entity.type
_entity.pdbx_description
1 polymer ?
#
loop_
_entity_poly.entity_id
_entity_poly.type
_entity_poly.pdbx_seq_one_letter_code
_entity_poly.pdbx_strand_id
1 'polypeptide(L)'
;MSRRISLRRLSLGCAIALSLSASASAGAQEGEDHAAHHGAGMPAGGGMSAPAEPGSSDMAKMMNPMMDRMINGEGENEHGHESRRTGFISQLLAFPALDEAARQRVAAQAGERVSTGLAMINAASADGARATTVSARLDAARRLRDGTDLFRSGTAAQGAIGGLQPPREVGLAWLRDQLDIDQAAPGHADHWFGISPSHLLLMLFLGLVSATLIALQIFRLRRIGAIAGGVATAKTSEKPEPKAVPPAAKLAHAPAPVAGSAGLASSNAAAPAGASLRKPKSWAGQLRVVQIVRETPSVLTFRLADPAADRLPFDFLPGQFLQVEVEPEAGKTARRSYTIASSPTQRAYVELTVKREEQGVVSRYLHDKVVADDLLKVSGPFGAFTFTGTDAQSIVLIAGGVGITPMMSVLRYLTDTAWKGDIFFFYGARSTEEFVFRDELERLERRFPNLHVVAAMQRAPGTVWMGPEGPITREMILAAVPEIASRRIHMCGPPAMMGAMRGVLAELGVPEAQLHTEAFGPASLPADHEDLEVKPAPAPAAKPAPSAEVAPSTVTFSVSGVSAALPADETVLEAAEGAGVEIPYACRAGTCGACVVKLLQGEVTMEVESGLAPADKAQGYVLACQAKGTGTPLVVEA
;
A
#
# COMPACT_ATOMS: atom_id res chain seq x y z
N MET A 1 31.43 34.65 -62.51
CA MET A 1 32.80 34.07 -62.44
C MET A 1 33.22 34.10 -60.96
N SER A 2 33.83 33.11 -60.32
CA SER A 2 34.22 31.74 -60.68
C SER A 2 34.43 30.90 -59.39
N ARG A 3 34.08 29.59 -59.42
CA ARG A 3 34.57 28.42 -58.61
C ARG A 3 34.83 28.60 -57.08
N ARG A 4 34.21 27.84 -56.15
CA ARG A 4 34.12 26.35 -55.89
C ARG A 4 35.25 25.78 -54.99
N ILE A 5 34.83 24.94 -54.03
CA ILE A 5 35.50 23.77 -53.37
C ILE A 5 35.89 23.87 -51.87
N SER A 6 35.09 23.16 -51.06
CA SER A 6 35.41 22.22 -49.96
C SER A 6 36.45 22.53 -48.87
N LEU A 7 35.96 22.52 -47.62
CA LEU A 7 36.65 21.90 -46.46
C LEU A 7 35.62 21.33 -45.46
N ARG A 8 34.90 20.27 -45.88
CA ARG A 8 34.38 19.24 -44.95
C ARG A 8 35.40 18.11 -44.92
N ARG A 9 35.62 17.51 -43.74
CA ARG A 9 36.65 16.48 -43.41
C ARG A 9 38.04 17.05 -43.08
N LEU A 10 38.21 17.54 -41.85
CA LEU A 10 39.30 17.17 -40.94
C LEU A 10 38.80 17.44 -39.49
N SER A 11 39.38 16.77 -38.49
CA SER A 11 39.06 16.89 -37.04
C SER A 11 37.56 16.80 -36.66
N LEU A 12 36.79 15.79 -37.10
CA LEU A 12 36.79 14.44 -36.53
C LEU A 12 38.09 14.04 -35.78
N GLY A 13 38.18 14.34 -34.47
CA GLY A 13 39.42 14.10 -33.70
C GLY A 13 39.39 14.31 -32.18
N CYS A 14 38.35 14.90 -31.57
CA CYS A 14 38.29 15.15 -30.12
C CYS A 14 37.07 14.53 -29.40
N ALA A 15 36.34 13.60 -30.03
CA ALA A 15 35.13 12.99 -29.46
C ALA A 15 35.29 11.51 -29.07
N ILE A 16 36.52 10.97 -29.10
CA ILE A 16 36.82 9.55 -28.80
C ILE A 16 38.04 9.49 -27.88
N ALA A 17 37.87 9.94 -26.63
CA ALA A 17 38.89 9.86 -25.58
C ALA A 17 38.32 10.06 -24.15
N LEU A 18 37.12 9.53 -23.84
CA LEU A 18 36.57 9.56 -22.46
C LEU A 18 35.53 8.47 -22.17
N SER A 19 35.56 7.38 -22.94
CA SER A 19 34.68 6.23 -22.78
C SER A 19 35.42 4.94 -23.11
N LEU A 20 36.16 4.37 -22.15
CA LEU A 20 36.39 2.92 -21.93
C LEU A 20 37.36 2.68 -20.74
N SER A 21 36.82 2.68 -19.52
CA SER A 21 37.40 2.07 -18.30
C SER A 21 36.41 2.32 -17.15
N ALA A 22 35.29 1.60 -17.07
CA ALA A 22 35.19 0.25 -16.49
C ALA A 22 35.38 0.25 -14.95
N SER A 23 34.24 0.15 -14.25
CA SER A 23 34.02 -0.70 -13.08
C SER A 23 34.93 -0.55 -11.86
N ALA A 24 34.50 0.25 -10.88
CA ALA A 24 34.80 0.04 -9.47
C ALA A 24 33.60 0.43 -8.59
N SER A 25 33.22 -0.48 -7.71
CA SER A 25 32.29 -0.38 -6.56
C SER A 25 31.77 1.01 -6.15
N ALA A 26 30.46 1.22 -6.27
CA ALA A 26 29.73 2.30 -5.61
C ALA A 26 29.48 1.95 -4.12
N GLY A 27 30.53 1.99 -3.30
CA GLY A 27 30.41 1.94 -1.85
C GLY A 27 29.97 3.29 -1.30
N ALA A 28 28.68 3.45 -0.99
CA ALA A 28 28.17 4.61 -0.28
C ALA A 28 28.46 4.43 1.22
N GLN A 29 29.47 5.14 1.72
CA GLN A 29 29.80 5.15 3.15
C GLN A 29 29.07 6.32 3.83
N GLU A 30 28.13 5.99 4.71
CA GLU A 30 27.41 6.95 5.55
C GLU A 30 28.35 7.61 6.58
N GLY A 31 27.99 8.80 7.04
CA GLY A 31 28.81 9.57 7.98
C GLY A 31 28.38 9.38 9.43
N GLU A 32 29.35 9.06 10.30
CA GLU A 32 29.30 9.32 11.73
C GLU A 32 30.46 10.26 12.08
N ASP A 33 30.16 11.50 12.51
CA ASP A 33 31.10 12.35 13.27
C ASP A 33 30.38 13.57 13.89
N HIS A 34 29.62 13.35 14.96
CA HIS A 34 29.08 14.42 15.81
C HIS A 34 29.12 14.05 17.30
N ALA A 35 30.33 13.90 17.84
CA ALA A 35 30.55 13.65 19.28
C ALA A 35 31.81 14.37 19.82
N ALA A 36 31.93 15.69 19.64
CA ALA A 36 33.13 16.44 20.03
C ALA A 36 32.89 17.89 20.54
N HIS A 37 31.81 18.17 21.28
CA HIS A 37 31.52 19.53 21.78
C HIS A 37 31.02 19.66 23.23
N HIS A 38 31.51 18.85 24.19
CA HIS A 38 31.45 19.22 25.61
C HIS A 38 32.73 18.84 26.37
N GLY A 39 33.65 19.80 26.47
CA GLY A 39 34.85 19.72 27.33
C GLY A 39 34.55 20.20 28.76
N ALA A 40 35.24 19.59 29.73
CA ALA A 40 35.03 19.84 31.16
C ALA A 40 35.70 21.13 31.68
N GLY A 41 35.22 21.67 32.81
CA GLY A 41 35.88 22.77 33.53
C GLY A 41 35.11 23.28 34.75
N MET A 42 35.38 22.71 35.93
CA MET A 42 35.08 23.34 37.25
C MET A 42 36.15 24.39 37.58
N PRO A 43 35.83 25.41 38.40
CA PRO A 43 36.28 25.33 39.80
C PRO A 43 35.27 25.87 40.84
N ALA A 44 35.54 25.61 42.13
CA ALA A 44 34.67 25.94 43.26
C ALA A 44 35.19 27.13 44.10
N GLY A 45 34.30 27.74 44.89
CA GLY A 45 34.69 28.48 46.11
C GLY A 45 33.82 29.69 46.51
N GLY A 46 33.37 29.71 47.78
CA GLY A 46 32.86 30.90 48.48
C GLY A 46 31.33 31.00 48.61
N GLY A 47 30.82 31.25 49.82
CA GLY A 47 29.40 31.44 50.08
C GLY A 47 29.13 32.41 51.24
N MET A 48 27.85 32.72 51.50
CA MET A 48 27.34 33.15 52.82
C MET A 48 25.78 33.23 52.84
N SER A 49 25.18 32.76 53.93
CA SER A 49 23.92 33.20 54.56
C SER A 49 22.57 33.24 53.81
N ALA A 50 21.60 32.44 54.30
CA ALA A 50 20.16 32.55 54.04
C ALA A 50 19.45 33.52 55.03
N PRO A 51 18.18 33.93 54.80
CA PRO A 51 16.99 33.13 55.17
C PRO A 51 15.81 33.25 54.14
N ALA A 52 14.66 32.56 54.18
CA ALA A 52 14.07 31.50 55.03
C ALA A 52 13.11 30.58 54.22
N GLU A 53 12.69 29.47 54.86
CA GLU A 53 11.44 28.65 54.82
C GLU A 53 10.35 28.71 53.69
N PRO A 54 9.51 27.64 53.52
CA PRO A 54 9.54 26.28 54.10
C PRO A 54 9.37 25.10 53.09
N GLY A 55 9.84 23.90 53.50
CA GLY A 55 9.21 22.60 53.24
C GLY A 55 9.09 22.04 51.80
N SER A 56 10.07 21.23 51.36
CA SER A 56 9.97 20.42 50.13
C SER A 56 10.26 18.91 50.33
N SER A 57 10.05 18.37 51.54
CA SER A 57 10.41 16.98 51.88
C SER A 57 9.51 15.87 51.32
N ASP A 58 8.36 16.22 50.74
CA ASP A 58 7.30 15.23 50.47
C ASP A 58 7.28 14.75 49.01
N MET A 59 7.81 15.55 48.07
CA MET A 59 7.87 15.15 46.66
C MET A 59 8.97 14.09 46.41
N ALA A 60 10.11 14.19 47.12
CA ALA A 60 11.20 13.22 47.03
C ALA A 60 10.84 11.86 47.66
N LYS A 61 9.93 11.82 48.64
CA LYS A 61 9.44 10.57 49.26
C LYS A 61 8.44 9.81 48.39
N MET A 62 7.77 10.46 47.45
CA MET A 62 6.80 9.81 46.56
C MET A 62 7.41 9.26 45.26
N MET A 63 8.58 9.74 44.82
CA MET A 63 9.20 9.30 43.55
C MET A 63 10.01 8.00 43.67
N ASN A 64 10.61 7.71 44.82
CA ASN A 64 11.43 6.49 45.00
C ASN A 64 10.62 5.17 44.92
N PRO A 65 9.46 5.01 45.60
CA PRO A 65 8.69 3.76 45.56
C PRO A 65 8.10 3.45 44.18
N MET A 66 7.99 4.45 43.30
CA MET A 66 7.40 4.32 41.97
C MET A 66 8.40 3.81 40.92
N MET A 67 9.70 4.08 41.10
CA MET A 67 10.75 3.47 40.27
C MET A 67 11.11 2.06 40.72
N ASP A 68 11.15 1.78 42.03
CA ASP A 68 11.48 0.44 42.55
C ASP A 68 10.44 -0.61 42.12
N ARG A 69 9.15 -0.22 42.10
CA ARG A 69 8.04 -1.06 41.60
C ARG A 69 8.04 -1.29 40.09
N MET A 70 8.77 -0.50 39.30
CA MET A 70 8.95 -0.76 37.86
C MET A 70 10.10 -1.75 37.58
N ILE A 71 10.99 -1.98 38.54
CA ILE A 71 12.20 -2.79 38.35
C ILE A 71 12.05 -4.19 38.98
N ASN A 72 11.43 -4.30 40.16
CA ASN A 72 11.25 -5.57 40.86
C ASN A 72 9.76 -5.93 40.97
N GLY A 73 9.26 -6.66 39.98
CA GLY A 73 7.88 -7.10 39.90
C GLY A 73 7.58 -8.32 40.79
N GLU A 74 7.23 -8.08 42.06
CA GLU A 74 6.57 -9.07 42.93
C GLU A 74 5.25 -8.49 43.44
N GLY A 75 4.15 -9.18 43.14
CA GLY A 75 2.79 -8.75 43.48
C GLY A 75 1.75 -9.34 42.53
N GLU A 76 1.13 -10.44 42.95
CA GLU A 76 0.11 -11.17 42.21
C GLU A 76 -1.08 -10.28 41.82
N ASN A 77 -1.58 -10.43 40.59
CA ASN A 77 -2.97 -10.13 40.23
C ASN A 77 -3.36 -10.84 38.94
N GLU A 78 -4.61 -11.30 38.89
CA GLU A 78 -5.26 -11.80 37.67
C GLU A 78 -5.46 -10.67 36.64
N HIS A 79 -5.64 -11.05 35.37
CA HIS A 79 -5.81 -10.20 34.18
C HIS A 79 -4.53 -9.61 33.53
N GLY A 80 -4.01 -10.35 32.55
CA GLY A 80 -3.77 -9.82 31.19
C GLY A 80 -2.60 -8.86 30.94
N HIS A 81 -1.41 -9.41 30.63
CA HIS A 81 -0.58 -8.90 29.53
C HIS A 81 0.52 -9.91 29.15
N GLU A 82 0.37 -10.65 28.04
CA GLU A 82 1.53 -11.34 27.44
C GLU A 82 2.34 -10.29 26.66
N SER A 83 3.58 -10.02 27.07
CA SER A 83 4.42 -8.99 26.45
C SER A 83 4.72 -9.33 24.98
N ARG A 84 4.64 -8.32 24.09
CA ARG A 84 5.12 -8.39 22.68
C ARG A 84 6.42 -9.20 22.59
N ARG A 85 6.39 -10.36 21.93
CA ARG A 85 7.58 -11.21 21.73
C ARG A 85 8.51 -10.56 20.70
N THR A 86 9.49 -9.80 21.17
CA THR A 86 10.56 -9.22 20.34
C THR A 86 11.31 -10.33 19.59
N GLY A 87 11.73 -10.08 18.34
CA GLY A 87 12.45 -11.10 17.55
C GLY A 87 13.77 -11.56 18.20
N PHE A 88 14.14 -12.84 18.01
CA PHE A 88 15.32 -13.47 18.62
C PHE A 88 16.60 -12.64 18.52
N ILE A 89 16.89 -12.08 17.33
CA ILE A 89 18.09 -11.26 17.10
C ILE A 89 18.01 -9.92 17.84
N SER A 90 16.82 -9.31 17.96
CA SER A 90 16.62 -8.10 18.77
C SER A 90 16.87 -8.38 20.26
N GLN A 91 16.46 -9.56 20.76
CA GLN A 91 16.78 -9.99 22.12
C GLN A 91 18.29 -10.26 22.29
N LEU A 92 18.96 -10.85 21.29
CA LEU A 92 20.42 -11.07 21.31
C LEU A 92 21.22 -9.75 21.27
N LEU A 93 20.78 -8.76 20.50
CA LEU A 93 21.38 -7.42 20.48
C LEU A 93 21.20 -6.69 21.84
N ALA A 94 20.07 -6.92 22.51
CA ALA A 94 19.77 -6.38 23.84
C ALA A 94 20.31 -7.24 25.00
N PHE A 95 20.99 -8.36 24.73
CA PHE A 95 21.30 -9.41 25.73
C PHE A 95 21.93 -8.91 27.04
N PRO A 96 22.86 -7.93 27.05
CA PRO A 96 23.44 -7.39 28.29
C PRO A 96 22.42 -6.68 29.21
N ALA A 97 21.34 -6.15 28.62
CA ALA A 97 20.27 -5.43 29.32
C ALA A 97 19.04 -6.31 29.64
N LEU A 98 19.06 -7.59 29.27
CA LEU A 98 17.98 -8.53 29.58
C LEU A 98 17.99 -8.98 31.04
N ASP A 99 16.80 -9.21 31.60
CA ASP A 99 16.59 -9.94 32.85
C ASP A 99 16.97 -11.42 32.70
N GLU A 100 17.13 -12.11 33.83
CA GLU A 100 17.61 -13.50 33.85
C GLU A 100 16.65 -14.49 33.19
N ALA A 101 15.33 -14.28 33.31
CA ALA A 101 14.34 -15.13 32.65
C ALA A 101 14.35 -14.90 31.13
N ALA A 102 14.59 -13.67 30.67
CA ALA A 102 14.78 -13.35 29.26
C ALA A 102 16.07 -13.94 28.70
N ARG A 103 17.19 -13.91 29.43
CA ARG A 103 18.42 -14.60 29.03
C ARG A 103 18.23 -16.11 28.86
N GLN A 104 17.52 -16.74 29.79
CA GLN A 104 17.19 -18.17 29.70
C GLN A 104 16.29 -18.48 28.50
N ARG A 105 15.31 -17.63 28.17
CA ARG A 105 14.52 -17.74 26.94
C ARG A 105 15.39 -17.63 25.67
N VAL A 106 16.30 -16.66 25.61
CA VAL A 106 17.23 -16.51 24.46
C VAL A 106 18.18 -17.72 24.35
N ALA A 107 18.66 -18.27 25.47
CA ALA A 107 19.50 -19.47 25.48
C ALA A 107 18.74 -20.71 25.00
N ALA A 108 17.48 -20.90 25.42
CA ALA A 108 16.63 -21.97 24.93
C ALA A 108 16.37 -21.85 23.42
N GLN A 109 16.04 -20.64 22.94
CA GLN A 109 15.85 -20.34 21.52
C GLN A 109 17.14 -20.57 20.70
N ALA A 110 18.31 -20.24 21.24
CA ALA A 110 19.59 -20.51 20.58
C ALA A 110 19.82 -22.03 20.42
N GLY A 111 19.51 -22.83 21.45
CA GLY A 111 19.56 -24.30 21.39
C GLY A 111 18.55 -24.91 20.40
N GLU A 112 17.32 -24.41 20.38
CA GLU A 112 16.27 -24.83 19.44
C GLU A 112 16.66 -24.56 17.98
N ARG A 113 17.32 -23.43 17.70
CA ARG A 113 17.83 -23.11 16.35
C ARG A 113 18.92 -24.08 15.91
N VAL A 114 19.81 -24.50 16.82
CA VAL A 114 20.86 -25.49 16.53
C VAL A 114 20.25 -26.86 16.21
N SER A 115 19.34 -27.37 17.05
CA SER A 115 18.71 -28.67 16.84
C SER A 115 17.83 -28.69 15.59
N THR A 116 17.04 -27.64 15.36
CA THR A 116 16.19 -27.49 14.17
C THR A 116 17.02 -27.37 12.90
N GLY A 117 18.07 -26.53 12.90
CA GLY A 117 18.97 -26.38 11.76
C GLY A 117 19.64 -27.70 11.38
N LEU A 118 20.17 -28.45 12.37
CA LEU A 118 20.78 -29.75 12.13
C LEU A 118 19.77 -30.79 11.60
N ALA A 119 18.55 -30.82 12.13
CA ALA A 119 17.48 -31.67 11.63
C ALA A 119 17.12 -31.34 10.17
N MET A 120 17.02 -30.05 9.82
CA MET A 120 16.77 -29.59 8.45
C MET A 120 17.91 -29.98 7.50
N ILE A 121 19.18 -29.81 7.90
CA ILE A 121 20.35 -30.21 7.11
C ILE A 121 20.30 -31.72 6.81
N ASN A 122 20.02 -32.55 7.81
CA ASN A 122 19.95 -34.01 7.65
C ASN A 122 18.79 -34.42 6.72
N ALA A 123 17.59 -33.86 6.91
CA ALA A 123 16.43 -34.14 6.07
C ALA A 123 16.67 -33.70 4.62
N ALA A 124 17.15 -32.47 4.41
CA ALA A 124 17.41 -31.92 3.08
C ALA A 124 18.56 -32.65 2.36
N SER A 125 19.57 -33.13 3.08
CA SER A 125 20.62 -34.02 2.53
C SER A 125 20.02 -35.34 2.02
N ALA A 126 19.17 -35.98 2.83
CA ALA A 126 18.52 -37.25 2.48
C ALA A 126 17.50 -37.10 1.34
N ASP A 127 16.81 -35.97 1.24
CA ASP A 127 15.90 -35.65 0.15
C ASP A 127 16.68 -35.34 -1.14
N GLY A 128 17.75 -34.54 -1.05
CA GLY A 128 18.63 -34.23 -2.18
C GLY A 128 19.29 -35.47 -2.79
N ALA A 129 19.71 -36.42 -1.96
CA ALA A 129 20.26 -37.70 -2.39
C ALA A 129 19.23 -38.60 -3.12
N ARG A 130 17.94 -38.46 -2.81
CA ARG A 130 16.83 -39.22 -3.42
C ARG A 130 16.15 -38.47 -4.58
N ALA A 131 16.49 -37.19 -4.79
CA ALA A 131 15.83 -36.34 -5.76
C ALA A 131 16.13 -36.74 -7.21
N THR A 132 15.10 -37.17 -7.94
CA THR A 132 15.17 -37.53 -9.36
C THR A 132 15.03 -36.33 -10.30
N THR A 133 14.32 -35.27 -9.87
CA THR A 133 14.04 -34.07 -10.68
C THR A 133 14.93 -32.88 -10.30
N VAL A 134 15.14 -31.95 -11.24
CA VAL A 134 15.89 -30.70 -10.98
C VAL A 134 15.19 -29.84 -9.93
N SER A 135 13.86 -29.73 -9.97
CA SER A 135 13.08 -28.98 -8.98
C SER A 135 13.26 -29.52 -7.56
N ALA A 136 13.21 -30.85 -7.37
CA ALA A 136 13.45 -31.45 -6.06
C ALA A 136 14.89 -31.25 -5.55
N ARG A 137 15.90 -31.24 -6.45
CA ARG A 137 17.29 -30.91 -6.07
C ARG A 137 17.46 -29.44 -5.69
N LEU A 138 16.80 -28.52 -6.40
CA LEU A 138 16.78 -27.10 -6.04
C LEU A 138 16.07 -26.86 -4.70
N ASP A 139 14.99 -27.59 -4.42
CA ASP A 139 14.28 -27.50 -3.14
C ASP A 139 15.14 -28.02 -1.97
N ALA A 140 15.78 -29.18 -2.14
CA ALA A 140 16.74 -29.71 -1.19
C ALA A 140 17.91 -28.74 -0.96
N ALA A 141 18.46 -28.12 -2.02
CA ALA A 141 19.53 -27.14 -1.92
C ALA A 141 19.12 -25.86 -1.16
N ARG A 142 17.86 -25.41 -1.29
CA ARG A 142 17.32 -24.30 -0.49
C ARG A 142 17.21 -24.68 0.99
N ARG A 143 16.57 -25.82 1.30
CA ARG A 143 16.42 -26.31 2.69
C ARG A 143 17.77 -26.58 3.38
N LEU A 144 18.78 -27.00 2.62
CA LEU A 144 20.17 -27.13 3.12
C LEU A 144 20.75 -25.78 3.54
N ARG A 145 20.53 -24.72 2.75
CA ARG A 145 20.95 -23.34 3.10
C ARG A 145 20.22 -22.87 4.35
N ASP A 146 18.89 -22.95 4.36
CA ASP A 146 18.05 -22.53 5.49
C ASP A 146 18.44 -23.23 6.80
N GLY A 147 18.70 -24.54 6.75
CA GLY A 147 19.17 -25.33 7.88
C GLY A 147 20.58 -24.93 8.34
N THR A 148 21.47 -24.59 7.40
CA THR A 148 22.84 -24.10 7.70
C THR A 148 22.78 -22.74 8.38
N ASP A 149 21.91 -21.84 7.94
CA ASP A 149 21.75 -20.50 8.52
C ASP A 149 21.13 -20.56 9.92
N LEU A 150 20.15 -21.45 10.13
CA LEU A 150 19.59 -21.76 11.46
C LEU A 150 20.66 -22.31 12.41
N PHE A 151 21.43 -23.30 11.97
CA PHE A 151 22.51 -23.91 12.75
C PHE A 151 23.61 -22.89 13.10
N ARG A 152 24.11 -22.13 12.11
CA ARG A 152 25.15 -21.11 12.28
C ARG A 152 24.71 -19.99 13.21
N SER A 153 23.49 -19.46 13.04
CA SER A 153 22.96 -18.39 13.91
C SER A 153 22.66 -18.86 15.33
N GLY A 154 22.16 -20.09 15.51
CA GLY A 154 21.98 -20.70 16.83
C GLY A 154 23.31 -20.90 17.55
N THR A 155 24.31 -21.46 16.86
CA THR A 155 25.65 -21.72 17.43
C THR A 155 26.39 -20.43 17.77
N ALA A 156 26.31 -19.41 16.90
CA ALA A 156 26.90 -18.10 17.18
C ALA A 156 26.24 -17.41 18.39
N ALA A 157 24.91 -17.53 18.52
CA ALA A 157 24.20 -17.04 19.71
C ALA A 157 24.59 -17.80 20.98
N GLN A 158 24.74 -19.14 20.94
CA GLN A 158 25.26 -19.92 22.07
C GLN A 158 26.68 -19.48 22.45
N GLY A 159 27.55 -19.22 21.47
CA GLY A 159 28.89 -18.67 21.71
C GLY A 159 28.87 -17.28 22.35
N ALA A 160 27.97 -16.40 21.92
CA ALA A 160 27.77 -15.09 22.53
C ALA A 160 27.27 -15.18 23.98
N ILE A 161 26.31 -16.06 24.26
CA ILE A 161 25.76 -16.30 25.60
C ILE A 161 26.83 -16.92 26.52
N GLY A 162 27.66 -17.83 25.98
CA GLY A 162 28.80 -18.43 26.67
C GLY A 162 30.04 -17.53 26.81
N GLY A 163 29.97 -16.26 26.39
CA GLY A 163 31.07 -15.29 26.53
C GLY A 163 32.23 -15.46 25.55
N LEU A 164 32.08 -16.28 24.48
CA LEU A 164 33.10 -16.42 23.44
C LEU A 164 33.17 -15.20 22.52
N GLN A 165 32.06 -14.46 22.36
CA GLN A 165 31.97 -13.25 21.54
C GLN A 165 30.95 -12.26 22.13
N PRO A 166 31.06 -10.94 21.89
CA PRO A 166 30.03 -9.98 22.33
C PRO A 166 28.68 -10.21 21.61
N PRO A 167 27.54 -10.34 22.32
CA PRO A 167 26.23 -10.58 21.70
C PRO A 167 25.82 -9.54 20.64
N ARG A 168 26.20 -8.27 20.86
CA ARG A 168 25.95 -7.18 19.90
C ARG A 168 26.72 -7.38 18.60
N GLU A 169 27.97 -7.85 18.65
CA GLU A 169 28.78 -8.11 17.46
C GLU A 169 28.25 -9.30 16.67
N VAL A 170 27.83 -10.38 17.37
CA VAL A 170 27.21 -11.54 16.73
C VAL A 170 25.89 -11.16 16.04
N GLY A 171 25.04 -10.37 16.69
CA GLY A 171 23.79 -9.88 16.08
C GLY A 171 24.02 -8.98 14.87
N LEU A 172 25.03 -8.10 14.91
CA LEU A 172 25.41 -7.24 13.77
C LEU A 172 26.09 -8.02 12.63
N ALA A 173 26.90 -9.02 12.94
CA ALA A 173 27.53 -9.89 11.95
C ALA A 173 26.48 -10.72 11.22
N TRP A 174 25.52 -11.31 11.93
CA TRP A 174 24.38 -12.00 11.34
C TRP A 174 23.53 -11.06 10.47
N LEU A 175 23.27 -9.84 10.91
CA LEU A 175 22.49 -8.86 10.13
C LEU A 175 23.18 -8.49 8.82
N ARG A 176 24.51 -8.31 8.82
CA ARG A 176 25.31 -8.02 7.60
C ARG A 176 25.32 -9.20 6.63
N ASP A 177 25.50 -10.41 7.15
CA ASP A 177 25.49 -11.67 6.41
C ASP A 177 24.14 -11.91 5.70
N GLN A 178 23.01 -11.57 6.34
CA GLN A 178 21.68 -11.63 5.72
C GLN A 178 21.39 -10.51 4.71
N LEU A 179 22.16 -9.42 4.74
CA LEU A 179 22.02 -8.27 3.82
C LEU A 179 23.02 -8.34 2.65
N ASP A 180 23.79 -9.42 2.53
CA ASP A 180 24.88 -9.60 1.54
C ASP A 180 25.92 -8.45 1.59
N ILE A 181 26.13 -7.88 2.78
CA ILE A 181 27.10 -6.81 3.00
C ILE A 181 28.46 -7.45 3.25
N ASP A 182 29.30 -7.46 2.22
CA ASP A 182 30.69 -7.92 2.25
C ASP A 182 31.42 -7.45 3.51
N GLN A 183 32.14 -8.37 4.16
CA GLN A 183 33.03 -7.99 5.25
C GLN A 183 34.21 -7.20 4.67
N ALA A 184 34.24 -5.90 4.94
CA ALA A 184 35.42 -5.08 4.70
C ALA A 184 36.62 -5.70 5.44
N ALA A 185 37.54 -6.29 4.69
CA ALA A 185 38.72 -6.94 5.25
C ALA A 185 39.53 -5.91 6.08
N PRO A 186 40.14 -6.30 7.21
CA PRO A 186 40.94 -5.41 8.05
C PRO A 186 42.30 -5.12 7.39
N GLY A 187 42.28 -4.37 6.30
CA GLY A 187 43.45 -3.82 5.64
C GLY A 187 43.65 -2.36 6.03
N HIS A 188 44.70 -2.08 6.81
CA HIS A 188 45.15 -0.71 7.02
C HIS A 188 45.64 -0.11 5.69
N ALA A 189 44.79 0.67 5.04
CA ALA A 189 45.20 1.56 3.96
C ALA A 189 45.67 2.87 4.60
N ASP A 190 46.92 3.27 4.35
CA ASP A 190 47.52 4.46 4.98
C ASP A 190 46.70 5.73 4.69
N HIS A 191 46.09 6.27 5.74
CA HIS A 191 45.31 7.50 5.68
C HIS A 191 46.24 8.72 5.76
N TRP A 192 46.45 9.41 4.65
CA TRP A 192 47.18 10.68 4.66
C TRP A 192 46.37 11.74 5.44
N PHE A 193 46.87 12.16 6.61
CA PHE A 193 46.17 13.02 7.57
C PHE A 193 44.78 12.53 8.01
N GLY A 194 44.56 11.20 8.06
CA GLY A 194 43.26 10.63 8.46
C GLY A 194 42.17 10.69 7.37
N ILE A 195 42.47 11.28 6.21
CA ILE A 195 41.52 11.43 5.09
C ILE A 195 41.75 10.30 4.07
N SER A 196 40.68 9.70 3.56
CA SER A 196 40.82 8.69 2.51
C SER A 196 41.25 9.31 1.17
N PRO A 197 42.00 8.60 0.32
CA PRO A 197 42.37 9.10 -1.02
C PRO A 197 41.16 9.47 -1.89
N SER A 198 40.03 8.78 -1.73
CA SER A 198 38.77 9.08 -2.43
C SER A 198 38.15 10.40 -1.96
N HIS A 199 38.21 10.72 -0.66
CA HIS A 199 37.70 11.97 -0.13
C HIS A 199 38.56 13.18 -0.59
N LEU A 200 39.89 13.03 -0.62
CA LEU A 200 40.80 14.02 -1.21
C LEU A 200 40.50 14.28 -2.70
N LEU A 201 40.26 13.23 -3.48
CA LEU A 201 39.84 13.34 -4.89
C LEU A 201 38.52 14.10 -5.05
N LEU A 202 37.53 13.82 -4.20
CA LEU A 202 36.24 14.51 -4.21
C LEU A 202 36.37 16.00 -3.86
N MET A 203 37.14 16.34 -2.83
CA MET A 203 37.41 17.74 -2.46
C MET A 203 38.12 18.50 -3.60
N LEU A 204 39.10 17.86 -4.25
CA LEU A 204 39.85 18.46 -5.36
C LEU A 204 38.98 18.65 -6.61
N PHE A 205 38.08 17.70 -6.90
CA PHE A 205 37.06 17.82 -7.95
C PHE A 205 36.08 18.98 -7.68
N LEU A 206 35.50 19.06 -6.48
CA LEU A 206 34.59 20.15 -6.08
C LEU A 206 35.28 21.51 -6.10
N GLY A 207 36.56 21.58 -5.70
CA GLY A 207 37.39 22.76 -5.82
C GLY A 207 37.59 23.20 -7.27
N LEU A 208 37.90 22.26 -8.19
CA LEU A 208 38.03 22.53 -9.63
C LEU A 208 36.73 23.02 -10.25
N VAL A 209 35.59 22.39 -9.95
CA VAL A 209 34.26 22.83 -10.43
C VAL A 209 33.95 24.24 -9.93
N SER A 210 34.16 24.51 -8.63
CA SER A 210 33.93 25.83 -8.03
C SER A 210 34.82 26.91 -8.65
N ALA A 211 36.12 26.64 -8.80
CA ALA A 211 37.05 27.55 -9.45
C ALA A 211 36.68 27.83 -10.92
N THR A 212 36.19 26.80 -11.64
CA THR A 212 35.73 26.94 -13.03
C THR A 212 34.47 27.81 -13.12
N LEU A 213 33.50 27.64 -12.22
CA LEU A 213 32.30 28.47 -12.16
C LEU A 213 32.64 29.94 -11.81
N ILE A 214 33.55 30.16 -10.86
CA ILE A 214 34.05 31.49 -10.52
C ILE A 214 34.77 32.13 -11.72
N ALA A 215 35.64 31.39 -12.41
CA ALA A 215 36.32 31.86 -13.61
C ALA A 215 35.33 32.23 -14.73
N LEU A 216 34.32 31.38 -14.99
CA LEU A 216 33.25 31.67 -15.97
C LEU A 216 32.48 32.95 -15.60
N GLN A 217 32.18 33.17 -14.33
CA GLN A 217 31.51 34.39 -13.87
C GLN A 217 32.41 35.63 -14.02
N ILE A 218 33.71 35.53 -13.72
CA ILE A 218 34.69 36.59 -13.98
C ILE A 218 34.79 36.89 -15.48
N PHE A 219 34.87 35.88 -16.34
CA PHE A 219 34.85 36.06 -17.80
C PHE A 219 33.56 36.70 -18.29
N ARG A 220 32.40 36.33 -17.73
CA ARG A 220 31.10 36.95 -18.04
C ARG A 220 31.09 38.43 -17.65
N LEU A 221 31.57 38.78 -16.47
CA LEU A 221 31.68 40.17 -16.00
C LEU A 221 32.67 40.98 -16.86
N ARG A 222 33.83 40.40 -17.22
CA ARG A 222 34.81 41.05 -18.12
C ARG A 222 34.24 41.25 -19.54
N ARG A 223 33.43 40.30 -20.04
CA ARG A 223 32.72 40.42 -21.33
C ARG A 223 31.64 41.51 -21.29
N ILE A 224 30.90 41.63 -20.18
CA ILE A 224 29.94 42.73 -19.96
C ILE A 224 30.69 44.07 -19.94
N GLY A 225 31.81 44.17 -19.22
CA GLY A 225 32.66 45.36 -19.21
C GLY A 225 33.22 45.74 -20.59
N ALA A 226 33.63 44.75 -21.40
CA ALA A 226 34.09 44.98 -22.77
C ALA A 226 32.98 45.46 -23.71
N ILE A 227 31.74 44.95 -23.55
CA ILE A 227 30.58 45.42 -24.30
C ILE A 227 30.19 46.85 -23.87
N ALA A 228 30.19 47.15 -22.57
CA ALA A 228 29.94 48.48 -22.04
C ALA A 228 31.01 49.50 -22.50
N GLY A 229 32.29 49.10 -22.54
CA GLY A 229 33.37 49.91 -23.09
C GLY A 229 33.29 50.10 -24.61
N GLY A 230 32.82 49.10 -25.35
CA GLY A 230 32.60 49.17 -26.80
C GLY A 230 31.47 50.11 -27.23
N VAL A 231 30.51 50.40 -26.35
CA VAL A 231 29.46 51.41 -26.59
C VAL A 231 30.01 52.84 -26.46
N ALA A 232 31.10 53.05 -25.71
CA ALA A 232 31.66 54.39 -25.47
C ALA A 232 32.46 54.98 -26.65
N THR A 233 32.77 54.19 -27.69
CA THR A 233 33.58 54.63 -28.85
C THR A 233 32.78 54.80 -30.15
N ALA A 234 31.45 54.65 -30.12
CA ALA A 234 30.59 54.80 -31.29
C ALA A 234 29.66 56.04 -31.21
N LYS A 235 30.16 57.15 -31.79
CA LYS A 235 29.43 58.38 -32.17
C LYS A 235 28.96 59.36 -31.06
N THR A 236 29.80 60.36 -30.80
CA THR A 236 29.39 61.77 -30.99
C THR A 236 29.23 62.02 -32.51
N SER A 237 28.38 62.89 -33.06
CA SER A 237 27.65 64.10 -32.62
C SER A 237 26.13 63.90 -32.90
N GLU A 238 25.14 64.53 -32.25
CA GLU A 238 25.01 65.95 -31.91
C GLU A 238 23.93 66.19 -30.81
N LYS A 239 24.34 66.81 -29.67
CA LYS A 239 23.76 67.98 -28.93
C LYS A 239 22.23 68.08 -28.57
N PRO A 240 21.79 68.76 -27.47
CA PRO A 240 22.46 69.27 -26.25
C PRO A 240 21.93 68.77 -24.87
N GLU A 241 22.73 69.05 -23.83
CA GLU A 241 22.55 68.94 -22.36
C GLU A 241 21.19 69.20 -21.69
N PRO A 242 21.02 68.62 -20.49
CA PRO A 242 20.64 69.41 -19.32
C PRO A 242 21.50 69.20 -18.04
N LYS A 243 21.91 70.33 -17.45
CA LYS A 243 22.18 70.68 -16.03
C LYS A 243 22.66 69.63 -15.02
N ALA A 244 23.77 69.97 -14.34
CA ALA A 244 24.34 69.27 -13.19
C ALA A 244 23.62 69.52 -11.84
N VAL A 245 23.76 68.56 -10.92
CA VAL A 245 23.52 68.71 -9.47
C VAL A 245 24.65 68.00 -8.69
N PRO A 246 25.37 68.69 -7.77
CA PRO A 246 26.25 68.11 -6.77
C PRO A 246 25.66 68.24 -5.33
N PRO A 247 26.31 67.74 -4.26
CA PRO A 247 26.77 66.37 -4.08
C PRO A 247 26.33 65.76 -2.71
N ALA A 248 26.76 64.51 -2.48
CA ALA A 248 26.46 63.60 -1.37
C ALA A 248 26.37 64.13 0.09
N ALA A 249 25.53 63.45 0.88
CA ALA A 249 25.64 63.32 2.34
C ALA A 249 25.28 61.89 2.81
N LYS A 250 25.72 61.51 4.02
CA LYS A 250 25.82 60.11 4.50
C LYS A 250 24.51 59.50 5.04
N LEU A 251 24.51 58.17 5.09
CA LEU A 251 23.55 57.28 5.77
C LEU A 251 23.12 57.75 7.17
N ALA A 252 21.81 57.75 7.42
CA ALA A 252 21.20 57.49 8.73
C ALA A 252 19.74 57.03 8.57
N HIS A 253 19.29 56.20 9.52
CA HIS A 253 17.92 55.67 9.70
C HIS A 253 17.39 54.62 8.71
N ALA A 254 16.92 53.52 9.29
CA ALA A 254 16.14 52.49 8.61
C ALA A 254 14.71 52.98 8.34
N PRO A 255 14.08 52.61 7.21
CA PRO A 255 12.66 52.90 6.98
C PRO A 255 11.76 52.04 7.88
N ALA A 256 10.66 52.65 8.35
CA ALA A 256 9.57 51.97 9.03
C ALA A 256 8.92 50.88 8.14
N PRO A 257 8.22 49.88 8.72
CA PRO A 257 7.60 48.81 7.94
C PRO A 257 6.57 49.39 6.95
N VAL A 258 6.65 48.95 5.69
CA VAL A 258 5.71 49.33 4.64
C VAL A 258 4.38 48.64 4.93
N ALA A 259 3.46 49.37 5.56
CA ALA A 259 2.05 48.98 5.61
C ALA A 259 1.50 48.96 4.17
N GLY A 260 0.93 47.83 3.75
CA GLY A 260 0.39 47.67 2.40
C GLY A 260 1.02 46.57 1.56
N SER A 261 1.40 45.42 2.15
CA SER A 261 1.17 44.19 1.39
C SER A 261 -0.34 44.03 1.25
N ALA A 262 -0.84 44.20 0.02
CA ALA A 262 -2.17 43.69 -0.33
C ALA A 262 -2.07 42.16 -0.28
N GLY A 263 -2.24 41.60 0.93
CA GLY A 263 -2.35 40.17 1.11
C GLY A 263 -3.44 39.65 0.19
N LEU A 264 -3.16 38.57 -0.53
CA LEU A 264 -4.19 37.82 -1.25
C LEU A 264 -5.32 37.58 -0.25
N ALA A 265 -6.49 38.18 -0.51
CA ALA A 265 -7.60 38.11 0.41
C ALA A 265 -7.88 36.63 0.71
N SER A 266 -7.97 36.28 2.00
CA SER A 266 -8.37 34.92 2.38
C SER A 266 -9.67 34.62 1.65
N SER A 267 -9.66 33.56 0.83
CA SER A 267 -10.85 33.20 0.08
C SER A 267 -11.96 32.87 1.08
N ASN A 268 -13.04 33.64 1.08
CA ASN A 268 -14.23 33.34 1.86
C ASN A 268 -15.04 32.17 1.26
N ALA A 269 -14.56 31.55 0.18
CA ALA A 269 -15.01 30.22 -0.19
C ALA A 269 -14.59 29.24 0.91
N ALA A 270 -15.56 28.53 1.49
CA ALA A 270 -15.28 27.37 2.32
C ALA A 270 -14.30 26.45 1.57
N ALA A 271 -13.35 25.84 2.28
CA ALA A 271 -12.48 24.83 1.71
C ALA A 271 -13.37 23.79 1.00
N PRO A 272 -13.12 23.48 -0.29
CA PRO A 272 -14.03 22.63 -1.05
C PRO A 272 -14.03 21.23 -0.43
N ALA A 273 -15.09 20.92 0.31
CA ALA A 273 -15.34 19.59 0.82
C ALA A 273 -15.36 18.62 -0.37
N GLY A 274 -14.40 17.68 -0.38
CA GLY A 274 -14.25 16.61 -1.38
C GLY A 274 -14.59 17.01 -2.82
N ALA A 275 -13.65 17.70 -3.49
CA ALA A 275 -13.66 18.10 -4.91
C ALA A 275 -14.88 17.60 -5.72
N SER A 276 -15.99 18.36 -5.65
CA SER A 276 -17.36 17.93 -6.04
C SER A 276 -17.37 16.97 -7.22
N LEU A 277 -17.44 15.67 -6.90
CA LEU A 277 -17.52 14.62 -7.90
C LEU A 277 -18.88 14.74 -8.57
N ARG A 278 -18.89 14.97 -9.88
CA ARG A 278 -20.13 14.99 -10.65
C ARG A 278 -20.79 13.63 -10.49
N LYS A 279 -22.12 13.61 -10.31
CA LYS A 279 -22.88 12.36 -10.19
C LYS A 279 -22.52 11.45 -11.39
N PRO A 280 -21.95 10.26 -11.16
CA PRO A 280 -21.58 9.36 -12.24
C PRO A 280 -22.76 9.07 -13.16
N LYS A 281 -22.47 8.94 -14.44
CA LYS A 281 -23.38 8.34 -15.43
C LYS A 281 -22.75 7.05 -15.88
N SER A 282 -23.56 6.00 -16.00
CA SER A 282 -23.13 4.76 -16.64
C SER A 282 -22.74 5.04 -18.09
N TRP A 283 -21.67 4.39 -18.50
CA TRP A 283 -21.11 4.38 -19.84
C TRP A 283 -20.75 2.93 -20.19
N ALA A 284 -20.86 2.58 -21.47
CA ALA A 284 -20.45 1.29 -21.99
C ALA A 284 -19.64 1.51 -23.27
N GLY A 285 -18.55 0.76 -23.42
CA GLY A 285 -17.64 0.89 -24.55
C GLY A 285 -16.38 0.06 -24.37
N GLN A 286 -15.27 0.50 -24.98
CA GLN A 286 -13.98 -0.18 -24.88
C GLN A 286 -12.92 0.76 -24.30
N LEU A 287 -12.09 0.25 -23.39
CA LEU A 287 -10.90 0.93 -22.89
C LEU A 287 -9.64 0.14 -23.30
N ARG A 288 -8.55 0.85 -23.58
CA ARG A 288 -7.25 0.27 -23.94
C ARG A 288 -6.45 -0.07 -22.68
N VAL A 289 -5.90 -1.28 -22.62
CA VAL A 289 -4.90 -1.67 -21.61
C VAL A 289 -3.59 -0.94 -21.89
N VAL A 290 -3.32 0.16 -21.18
CA VAL A 290 -2.08 0.95 -21.38
C VAL A 290 -0.92 0.49 -20.50
N GLN A 291 -1.19 -0.28 -19.43
CA GLN A 291 -0.17 -0.86 -18.58
C GLN A 291 -0.72 -2.07 -17.82
N ILE A 292 0.11 -3.08 -17.61
CA ILE A 292 -0.13 -4.19 -16.68
C ILE A 292 0.97 -4.16 -15.63
N VAL A 293 0.60 -4.14 -14.35
CA VAL A 293 1.51 -4.17 -13.20
C VAL A 293 1.28 -5.46 -12.43
N ARG A 294 2.35 -6.09 -11.94
CA ARG A 294 2.27 -7.26 -11.06
C ARG A 294 2.39 -6.83 -9.61
N GLU A 295 1.30 -6.97 -8.86
CA GLU A 295 1.27 -6.63 -7.42
C GLU A 295 1.75 -7.81 -6.57
N THR A 296 1.33 -9.03 -6.90
CA THR A 296 1.76 -10.28 -6.25
C THR A 296 1.89 -11.39 -7.30
N PRO A 297 2.37 -12.60 -6.98
CA PRO A 297 2.35 -13.72 -7.92
C PRO A 297 0.95 -14.10 -8.41
N SER A 298 -0.11 -13.75 -7.65
CA SER A 298 -1.51 -14.08 -7.98
C SER A 298 -2.37 -12.87 -8.39
N VAL A 299 -1.84 -11.64 -8.33
CA VAL A 299 -2.59 -10.39 -8.54
C VAL A 299 -1.92 -9.47 -9.55
N LEU A 300 -2.68 -9.03 -10.56
CA LEU A 300 -2.27 -8.06 -11.57
C LEU A 300 -3.17 -6.81 -11.52
N THR A 301 -2.58 -5.63 -11.70
CA THR A 301 -3.30 -4.36 -11.92
C THR A 301 -3.28 -4.01 -13.41
N PHE A 302 -4.46 -3.88 -14.01
CA PHE A 302 -4.66 -3.44 -15.39
C PHE A 302 -5.02 -1.96 -15.38
N ARG A 303 -4.18 -1.12 -15.98
CA ARG A 303 -4.46 0.30 -16.19
C ARG A 303 -5.12 0.47 -17.55
N LEU A 304 -6.34 0.99 -17.55
CA LEU A 304 -7.16 1.17 -18.74
C LEU A 304 -7.36 2.67 -19.03
N ALA A 305 -7.20 3.08 -20.28
CA ALA A 305 -7.43 4.46 -20.74
C ALA A 305 -8.41 4.51 -21.92
N ASP A 306 -8.98 5.68 -22.20
CA ASP A 306 -9.81 5.87 -23.38
C ASP A 306 -8.92 5.81 -24.64
N PRO A 307 -9.22 4.95 -25.64
CA PRO A 307 -8.41 4.84 -26.86
C PRO A 307 -8.53 6.06 -27.79
N ALA A 308 -9.50 6.96 -27.56
CA ALA A 308 -9.81 8.12 -28.39
C ALA A 308 -9.59 9.48 -27.70
N ALA A 309 -9.26 9.52 -26.40
CA ALA A 309 -9.08 10.77 -25.65
C ALA A 309 -8.10 10.65 -24.48
N ASP A 310 -7.46 11.76 -24.11
CA ASP A 310 -6.60 11.86 -22.91
C ASP A 310 -7.39 11.84 -21.57
N ARG A 311 -8.71 11.58 -21.63
CA ARG A 311 -9.60 11.56 -20.47
C ARG A 311 -10.62 10.42 -20.59
N LEU A 312 -10.87 9.73 -19.48
CA LEU A 312 -11.95 8.75 -19.33
C LEU A 312 -13.32 9.34 -19.75
N PRO A 313 -14.18 8.53 -20.39
CA PRO A 313 -15.50 8.95 -20.87
C PRO A 313 -16.55 9.05 -19.74
N PHE A 314 -16.19 8.66 -18.52
CA PHE A 314 -17.03 8.73 -17.31
C PHE A 314 -16.25 9.35 -16.13
N ASP A 315 -16.99 9.89 -15.16
CA ASP A 315 -16.49 10.15 -13.81
C ASP A 315 -17.06 9.06 -12.86
N PHE A 316 -16.36 8.72 -11.78
CA PHE A 316 -16.78 7.70 -10.80
C PHE A 316 -16.61 8.18 -9.35
N LEU A 317 -17.22 7.48 -8.39
CA LEU A 317 -17.02 7.66 -6.95
C LEU A 317 -16.03 6.62 -6.42
N PRO A 318 -15.24 6.93 -5.36
CA PRO A 318 -14.24 5.99 -4.85
C PRO A 318 -14.93 4.76 -4.25
N GLY A 319 -14.46 3.56 -4.61
CA GLY A 319 -15.08 2.28 -4.25
C GLY A 319 -16.10 1.73 -5.25
N GLN A 320 -16.39 2.44 -6.34
CA GLN A 320 -17.20 1.90 -7.45
C GLN A 320 -16.45 0.86 -8.30
N PHE A 321 -17.19 0.07 -9.06
CA PHE A 321 -16.66 -0.99 -9.92
C PHE A 321 -17.05 -0.81 -11.40
N LEU A 322 -16.30 -1.48 -12.28
CA LEU A 322 -16.66 -1.69 -13.69
C LEU A 322 -17.03 -3.16 -13.91
N GLN A 323 -17.99 -3.42 -14.79
CA GLN A 323 -18.15 -4.75 -15.40
C GLN A 323 -17.19 -4.85 -16.58
N VAL A 324 -16.37 -5.89 -16.63
CA VAL A 324 -15.49 -6.25 -17.74
C VAL A 324 -16.11 -7.44 -18.46
N GLU A 325 -16.28 -7.34 -19.77
CA GLU A 325 -16.76 -8.41 -20.65
C GLU A 325 -15.63 -8.89 -21.55
N VAL A 326 -15.46 -10.21 -21.61
CA VAL A 326 -14.46 -10.89 -22.44
C VAL A 326 -15.11 -12.04 -23.21
N GLU A 327 -14.43 -12.52 -24.25
CA GLU A 327 -14.84 -13.67 -25.06
C GLU A 327 -13.74 -14.74 -24.99
N PRO A 328 -13.80 -15.68 -24.01
CA PRO A 328 -12.76 -16.70 -23.82
C PRO A 328 -12.74 -17.77 -24.92
N GLU A 329 -13.91 -18.05 -25.49
CA GLU A 329 -14.14 -18.93 -26.62
C GLU A 329 -15.04 -18.18 -27.62
N ALA A 330 -14.83 -18.41 -28.92
CA ALA A 330 -15.56 -17.69 -29.97
C ALA A 330 -17.08 -17.83 -29.80
N GLY A 331 -17.79 -16.71 -29.67
CA GLY A 331 -19.23 -16.64 -29.42
C GLY A 331 -19.68 -16.88 -27.97
N LYS A 332 -18.80 -17.21 -27.03
CA LYS A 332 -19.12 -17.34 -25.59
C LYS A 332 -18.63 -16.11 -24.82
N THR A 333 -19.53 -15.17 -24.54
CA THR A 333 -19.22 -14.00 -23.70
C THR A 333 -19.23 -14.35 -22.21
N ALA A 334 -18.31 -13.77 -21.45
CA ALA A 334 -18.25 -13.89 -20.00
C ALA A 334 -17.96 -12.51 -19.38
N ARG A 335 -18.76 -12.12 -18.37
CA ARG A 335 -18.70 -10.80 -17.74
C ARG A 335 -18.44 -10.87 -16.24
N ARG A 336 -17.53 -10.07 -15.68
CA ARG A 336 -17.31 -9.97 -14.22
C ARG A 336 -17.08 -8.54 -13.77
N SER A 337 -17.48 -8.27 -12.53
CA SER A 337 -17.29 -6.97 -11.89
C SER A 337 -15.95 -6.89 -11.18
N TYR A 338 -15.24 -5.78 -11.39
CA TYR A 338 -13.96 -5.49 -10.75
C TYR A 338 -13.97 -4.06 -10.20
N THR A 339 -13.69 -3.92 -8.91
CA THR A 339 -13.63 -2.61 -8.24
C THR A 339 -12.49 -1.76 -8.80
N ILE A 340 -12.78 -0.49 -9.03
CA ILE A 340 -11.82 0.50 -9.48
C ILE A 340 -10.87 0.81 -8.33
N ALA A 341 -9.60 0.40 -8.44
CA ALA A 341 -8.58 0.66 -7.43
C ALA A 341 -7.97 2.08 -7.54
N SER A 342 -8.05 2.72 -8.71
CA SER A 342 -7.56 4.09 -8.92
C SER A 342 -8.44 5.16 -8.24
N SER A 343 -7.85 6.31 -7.93
CA SER A 343 -8.57 7.48 -7.41
C SER A 343 -9.44 8.17 -8.47
N PRO A 344 -10.67 8.63 -8.15
CA PRO A 344 -11.48 9.50 -9.01
C PRO A 344 -10.86 10.85 -9.39
N THR A 345 -9.79 11.27 -8.70
CA THR A 345 -9.03 12.47 -9.09
C THR A 345 -8.24 12.20 -10.37
N GLN A 346 -7.85 10.95 -10.61
CA GLN A 346 -7.22 10.51 -11.84
C GLN A 346 -8.28 10.38 -12.93
N ARG A 347 -8.04 11.09 -14.02
CA ARG A 347 -8.99 11.26 -15.12
C ARG A 347 -8.46 10.76 -16.45
N ALA A 348 -7.16 10.47 -16.57
CA ALA A 348 -6.56 9.92 -17.78
C ALA A 348 -6.73 8.39 -17.89
N TYR A 349 -6.86 7.69 -16.75
CA TYR A 349 -6.95 6.24 -16.70
C TYR A 349 -7.73 5.75 -15.48
N VAL A 350 -8.17 4.50 -15.54
CA VAL A 350 -8.77 3.72 -14.45
C VAL A 350 -7.92 2.48 -14.19
N GLU A 351 -7.85 1.98 -12.96
CA GLU A 351 -7.11 0.76 -12.60
C GLU A 351 -8.04 -0.32 -12.05
N LEU A 352 -7.97 -1.52 -12.63
CA LEU A 352 -8.66 -2.72 -12.15
C LEU A 352 -7.61 -3.72 -11.64
N THR A 353 -7.68 -4.07 -10.36
CA THR A 353 -6.73 -5.01 -9.74
C THR A 353 -7.38 -6.35 -9.49
N VAL A 354 -6.87 -7.36 -10.18
CA VAL A 354 -7.54 -8.64 -10.41
C VAL A 354 -6.68 -9.76 -9.87
N LYS A 355 -7.22 -10.52 -8.91
CA LYS A 355 -6.67 -11.81 -8.49
C LYS A 355 -7.01 -12.89 -9.51
N ARG A 356 -6.04 -13.74 -9.86
CA ARG A 356 -6.28 -14.96 -10.64
C ARG A 356 -7.01 -15.96 -9.75
N GLU A 357 -8.21 -16.35 -10.15
CA GLU A 357 -8.93 -17.46 -9.50
C GLU A 357 -8.81 -18.69 -10.39
N GLU A 358 -8.44 -19.84 -9.83
CA GLU A 358 -8.11 -21.02 -10.63
C GLU A 358 -9.33 -21.59 -11.39
N GLN A 359 -10.53 -21.37 -10.87
CA GLN A 359 -11.81 -21.68 -11.53
C GLN A 359 -12.41 -20.46 -12.25
N GLY A 360 -11.74 -19.31 -12.24
CA GLY A 360 -12.26 -18.04 -12.75
C GLY A 360 -12.11 -17.87 -14.25
N VAL A 361 -13.20 -17.96 -14.99
CA VAL A 361 -13.22 -17.75 -16.45
C VAL A 361 -12.58 -16.42 -16.85
N VAL A 362 -13.14 -15.30 -16.37
CA VAL A 362 -12.67 -13.95 -16.74
C VAL A 362 -11.33 -13.61 -16.11
N SER A 363 -11.08 -13.97 -14.84
CA SER A 363 -9.78 -13.65 -14.20
C SER A 363 -8.62 -14.44 -14.81
N ARG A 364 -8.81 -15.70 -15.22
CA ARG A 364 -7.82 -16.42 -16.03
C ARG A 364 -7.63 -15.77 -17.39
N TYR A 365 -8.71 -15.37 -18.09
CA TYR A 365 -8.57 -14.69 -19.39
C TYR A 365 -7.73 -13.40 -19.27
N LEU A 366 -8.03 -12.56 -18.27
CA LEU A 366 -7.28 -11.34 -18.01
C LEU A 366 -5.79 -11.62 -17.70
N HIS A 367 -5.48 -12.67 -16.94
CA HIS A 367 -4.08 -13.01 -16.60
C HIS A 367 -3.32 -13.74 -17.71
N ASP A 368 -3.99 -14.61 -18.46
CA ASP A 368 -3.38 -15.61 -19.35
C ASP A 368 -3.45 -15.21 -20.84
N LYS A 369 -4.27 -14.21 -21.21
CA LYS A 369 -4.50 -13.76 -22.60
C LYS A 369 -4.28 -12.27 -22.83
N VAL A 370 -4.70 -11.41 -21.92
CA VAL A 370 -4.69 -9.96 -22.13
C VAL A 370 -3.29 -9.38 -21.99
N VAL A 371 -2.91 -8.54 -22.96
CA VAL A 371 -1.63 -7.84 -23.02
C VAL A 371 -1.84 -6.32 -23.12
N ALA A 372 -0.74 -5.56 -23.11
CA ALA A 372 -0.82 -4.12 -23.39
C ALA A 372 -1.31 -3.85 -24.83
N ASP A 373 -1.97 -2.71 -25.02
CA ASP A 373 -2.68 -2.27 -26.22
C ASP A 373 -3.98 -3.01 -26.58
N ASP A 374 -4.35 -4.09 -25.88
CA ASP A 374 -5.66 -4.73 -26.03
C ASP A 374 -6.82 -3.81 -25.65
N LEU A 375 -7.98 -4.01 -26.29
CA LEU A 375 -9.23 -3.30 -26.00
C LEU A 375 -10.16 -4.19 -25.18
N LEU A 376 -10.43 -3.79 -23.93
CA LEU A 376 -11.39 -4.47 -23.06
C LEU A 376 -12.75 -3.78 -23.12
N LYS A 377 -13.81 -4.55 -23.37
CA LYS A 377 -15.19 -4.08 -23.29
C LYS A 377 -15.58 -3.92 -21.83
N VAL A 378 -16.07 -2.74 -21.45
CA VAL A 378 -16.47 -2.42 -20.08
C VAL A 378 -17.80 -1.68 -20.04
N SER A 379 -18.54 -1.83 -18.94
CA SER A 379 -19.63 -0.93 -18.55
C SER A 379 -19.54 -0.50 -17.09
N GLY A 380 -20.05 0.69 -16.78
CA GLY A 380 -20.03 1.30 -15.45
C GLY A 380 -19.77 2.81 -15.49
N PRO A 381 -19.42 3.44 -14.35
CA PRO A 381 -19.20 2.84 -13.04
C PRO A 381 -20.51 2.45 -12.33
N PHE A 382 -20.43 1.43 -11.48
CA PHE A 382 -21.54 0.91 -10.68
C PHE A 382 -21.15 0.76 -9.21
N GLY A 383 -22.15 0.47 -8.36
CA GLY A 383 -21.96 0.21 -6.93
C GLY A 383 -22.20 1.43 -6.05
N ALA A 384 -22.62 1.15 -4.81
CA ALA A 384 -22.92 2.13 -3.77
C ALA A 384 -21.90 2.12 -2.61
N PHE A 385 -20.94 1.19 -2.63
CA PHE A 385 -19.89 1.03 -1.62
C PHE A 385 -18.84 2.15 -1.72
N THR A 386 -19.23 3.35 -1.30
CA THR A 386 -18.47 4.58 -1.57
C THR A 386 -18.23 5.42 -0.32
N PHE A 387 -17.12 6.17 -0.31
CA PHE A 387 -16.84 7.15 0.74
C PHE A 387 -16.03 8.34 0.21
N THR A 388 -16.66 9.51 0.21
CA THR A 388 -16.14 10.77 -0.33
C THR A 388 -15.58 11.72 0.73
N GLY A 389 -15.50 11.29 2.00
CA GLY A 389 -15.08 12.15 3.12
C GLY A 389 -16.12 13.18 3.56
N THR A 390 -17.36 13.08 3.08
CA THR A 390 -18.49 13.96 3.42
C THR A 390 -19.37 13.41 4.54
N ASP A 391 -19.44 12.08 4.67
CA ASP A 391 -20.49 11.41 5.45
C ASP A 391 -20.09 11.15 6.91
N ALA A 392 -18.80 11.21 7.20
CA ALA A 392 -18.20 10.98 8.52
C ALA A 392 -16.89 11.77 8.63
N GLN A 393 -16.41 11.99 9.86
CA GLN A 393 -15.12 12.67 10.12
C GLN A 393 -13.94 11.69 10.30
N SER A 394 -14.20 10.38 10.26
CA SER A 394 -13.20 9.32 10.23
C SER A 394 -13.76 8.09 9.51
N ILE A 395 -12.89 7.19 9.08
CA ILE A 395 -13.29 5.92 8.47
C ILE A 395 -12.34 4.78 8.88
N VAL A 396 -12.92 3.60 9.13
CA VAL A 396 -12.18 2.34 9.27
C VAL A 396 -12.35 1.52 8.00
N LEU A 397 -11.24 1.21 7.32
CA LEU A 397 -11.19 0.42 6.10
C LEU A 397 -10.64 -0.98 6.46
N ILE A 398 -11.44 -2.04 6.36
CA ILE A 398 -11.05 -3.41 6.70
C ILE A 398 -11.03 -4.28 5.44
N ALA A 399 -9.84 -4.62 4.96
CA ALA A 399 -9.62 -5.34 3.72
C ALA A 399 -9.05 -6.76 3.94
N GLY A 400 -9.44 -7.71 3.10
CA GLY A 400 -8.83 -9.04 3.03
C GLY A 400 -8.47 -9.45 1.61
N GLY A 401 -7.20 -9.79 1.36
CA GLY A 401 -6.71 -10.21 0.04
C GLY A 401 -7.00 -9.15 -1.04
N VAL A 402 -7.74 -9.54 -2.09
CA VAL A 402 -8.14 -8.61 -3.17
C VAL A 402 -9.27 -7.64 -2.76
N GLY A 403 -9.94 -7.84 -1.62
CA GLY A 403 -10.88 -6.89 -1.02
C GLY A 403 -10.25 -5.54 -0.60
N ILE A 404 -8.93 -5.41 -0.77
CA ILE A 404 -8.20 -4.14 -0.66
C ILE A 404 -8.57 -3.12 -1.73
N THR A 405 -9.13 -3.55 -2.88
CA THR A 405 -9.35 -2.68 -4.04
C THR A 405 -10.32 -1.51 -3.81
N PRO A 406 -11.53 -1.66 -3.21
CA PRO A 406 -12.33 -0.50 -2.82
C PRO A 406 -11.62 0.39 -1.80
N MET A 407 -10.89 -0.22 -0.86
CA MET A 407 -10.20 0.52 0.20
C MET A 407 -9.08 1.39 -0.35
N MET A 408 -8.34 0.92 -1.37
CA MET A 408 -7.34 1.72 -2.08
C MET A 408 -7.96 2.84 -2.90
N SER A 409 -9.13 2.61 -3.52
CA SER A 409 -9.89 3.65 -4.22
C SER A 409 -10.23 4.81 -3.29
N VAL A 410 -10.78 4.49 -2.11
CA VAL A 410 -11.09 5.45 -1.05
C VAL A 410 -9.82 6.10 -0.50
N LEU A 411 -8.81 5.32 -0.14
CA LEU A 411 -7.57 5.84 0.44
C LEU A 411 -6.85 6.82 -0.51
N ARG A 412 -6.66 6.43 -1.78
CA ARG A 412 -6.04 7.28 -2.80
C ARG A 412 -6.87 8.57 -2.99
N TYR A 413 -8.19 8.48 -3.06
CA TYR A 413 -9.06 9.67 -3.13
C TYR A 413 -8.92 10.62 -1.93
N LEU A 414 -8.98 10.10 -0.70
CA LEU A 414 -8.88 10.91 0.52
C LEU A 414 -7.50 11.57 0.65
N THR A 415 -6.43 10.85 0.28
CA THR A 415 -5.06 11.37 0.31
C THR A 415 -4.80 12.40 -0.81
N ASP A 416 -5.29 12.19 -2.04
CA ASP A 416 -5.21 13.16 -3.14
C ASP A 416 -5.94 14.47 -2.84
N THR A 417 -7.11 14.37 -2.19
CA THR A 417 -7.92 15.52 -1.78
C THR A 417 -7.47 16.15 -0.46
N ALA A 418 -6.38 15.65 0.14
CA ALA A 418 -5.81 16.08 1.42
C ALA A 418 -6.85 16.15 2.56
N TRP A 419 -7.76 15.17 2.58
CA TRP A 419 -8.82 15.04 3.58
C TRP A 419 -8.25 14.98 5.00
N LYS A 420 -8.98 15.61 5.93
CA LYS A 420 -8.49 15.89 7.30
C LYS A 420 -8.99 14.92 8.37
N GLY A 421 -9.93 14.04 8.03
CA GLY A 421 -10.42 13.02 8.95
C GLY A 421 -9.43 11.87 9.12
N ASP A 422 -9.59 11.11 10.19
CA ASP A 422 -8.72 9.96 10.49
C ASP A 422 -9.08 8.75 9.63
N ILE A 423 -8.06 8.07 9.10
CA ILE A 423 -8.18 6.87 8.26
C ILE A 423 -7.47 5.72 8.98
N PHE A 424 -8.24 4.72 9.41
CA PHE A 424 -7.72 3.50 10.03
C PHE A 424 -7.81 2.35 9.02
N PHE A 425 -6.67 1.84 8.55
CA PHE A 425 -6.60 0.85 7.48
C PHE A 425 -6.13 -0.50 8.03
N PHE A 426 -7.03 -1.49 8.07
CA PHE A 426 -6.71 -2.86 8.46
C PHE A 426 -6.62 -3.76 7.24
N TYR A 427 -5.53 -4.52 7.13
CA TYR A 427 -5.33 -5.43 6.00
C TYR A 427 -4.96 -6.86 6.42
N GLY A 428 -5.77 -7.83 6.01
CA GLY A 428 -5.50 -9.25 6.16
C GLY A 428 -4.99 -9.87 4.85
N ALA A 429 -3.80 -10.48 4.87
CA ALA A 429 -3.31 -11.31 3.76
C ALA A 429 -2.96 -12.71 4.25
N ARG A 430 -2.86 -13.68 3.31
CA ARG A 430 -2.38 -15.03 3.65
C ARG A 430 -0.93 -14.98 4.11
N SER A 431 -0.10 -14.32 3.30
CA SER A 431 1.31 -14.11 3.60
C SER A 431 1.82 -12.77 3.05
N THR A 432 3.02 -12.38 3.47
CA THR A 432 3.78 -11.24 2.93
C THR A 432 4.01 -11.26 1.42
N GLU A 433 4.08 -12.43 0.80
CA GLU A 433 4.17 -12.57 -0.67
C GLU A 433 2.86 -12.16 -1.38
N GLU A 434 1.74 -12.17 -0.65
CA GLU A 434 0.41 -11.79 -1.13
C GLU A 434 -0.01 -10.40 -0.63
N PHE A 435 0.94 -9.57 -0.16
CA PHE A 435 0.67 -8.21 0.31
C PHE A 435 0.55 -7.24 -0.88
N VAL A 436 -0.65 -7.21 -1.47
CA VAL A 436 -1.04 -6.28 -2.54
C VAL A 436 -0.82 -4.82 -2.09
N PHE A 437 -0.23 -3.97 -2.95
CA PHE A 437 0.01 -2.53 -2.71
C PHE A 437 0.88 -2.17 -1.49
N ARG A 438 1.68 -3.10 -0.95
CA ARG A 438 2.53 -2.87 0.23
C ARG A 438 3.33 -1.56 0.18
N ASP A 439 4.14 -1.39 -0.87
CA ASP A 439 5.05 -0.24 -1.00
C ASP A 439 4.30 1.10 -1.10
N GLU A 440 3.09 1.08 -1.66
CA GLU A 440 2.22 2.25 -1.69
C GLU A 440 1.64 2.55 -0.31
N LEU A 441 1.11 1.56 0.41
CA LEU A 441 0.56 1.77 1.75
C LEU A 441 1.63 2.30 2.72
N GLU A 442 2.82 1.69 2.75
CA GLU A 442 3.92 2.17 3.59
C GLU A 442 4.40 3.58 3.20
N ARG A 443 4.29 3.97 1.92
CA ARG A 443 4.60 5.32 1.43
C ARG A 443 3.52 6.33 1.79
N LEU A 444 2.25 5.95 1.74
CA LEU A 444 1.12 6.81 2.11
C LEU A 444 1.11 7.05 3.62
N GLU A 445 1.31 6.02 4.45
CA GLU A 445 1.37 6.15 5.90
C GLU A 445 2.50 7.10 6.35
N ARG A 446 3.70 6.94 5.77
CA ARG A 446 4.83 7.86 5.99
C ARG A 446 4.57 9.31 5.57
N ARG A 447 3.56 9.58 4.73
CA ARG A 447 3.24 10.90 4.17
C ARG A 447 2.04 11.59 4.83
N PHE A 448 1.09 10.81 5.34
CA PHE A 448 -0.18 11.31 5.87
C PHE A 448 -0.33 10.94 7.35
N PRO A 449 -0.14 11.88 8.30
CA PRO A 449 -0.11 11.56 9.74
C PRO A 449 -1.48 11.16 10.31
N ASN A 450 -2.57 11.37 9.55
CA ASN A 450 -3.94 10.93 9.85
C ASN A 450 -4.29 9.57 9.19
N LEU A 451 -3.31 8.86 8.65
CA LEU A 451 -3.44 7.50 8.16
C LEU A 451 -2.71 6.54 9.12
N HIS A 452 -3.41 5.51 9.57
CA HIS A 452 -2.90 4.50 10.48
C HIS A 452 -3.12 3.12 9.87
N VAL A 453 -2.04 2.40 9.54
CA VAL A 453 -2.10 1.11 8.83
C VAL A 453 -1.74 -0.03 9.79
N VAL A 454 -2.61 -1.04 9.85
CA VAL A 454 -2.38 -2.29 10.59
C VAL A 454 -2.60 -3.45 9.63
N ALA A 455 -1.51 -4.05 9.15
CA ALA A 455 -1.56 -5.25 8.34
C ALA A 455 -1.22 -6.49 9.19
N ALA A 456 -1.91 -7.61 8.96
CA ALA A 456 -1.74 -8.88 9.66
C ALA A 456 -1.75 -10.05 8.66
N MET A 457 -0.72 -10.90 8.72
CA MET A 457 -0.50 -12.01 7.77
C MET A 457 0.56 -12.98 8.27
N GLN A 458 0.69 -14.17 7.67
CA GLN A 458 1.83 -15.05 7.97
C GLN A 458 3.10 -14.56 7.27
N ARG A 459 4.27 -14.74 7.88
CA ARG A 459 5.53 -14.43 7.22
C ARG A 459 5.90 -15.53 6.21
N ALA A 460 5.97 -15.20 4.92
CA ALA A 460 6.46 -16.12 3.90
C ALA A 460 7.97 -16.39 4.05
N PRO A 461 8.46 -17.61 3.75
CA PRO A 461 9.89 -17.91 3.66
C PRO A 461 10.62 -16.92 2.73
N GLY A 462 11.83 -16.51 3.11
CA GLY A 462 12.62 -15.53 2.34
C GLY A 462 12.11 -14.07 2.42
N THR A 463 11.06 -13.78 3.19
CA THR A 463 10.56 -12.41 3.39
C THR A 463 10.78 -11.90 4.81
N VAL A 464 10.91 -10.58 4.94
CA VAL A 464 10.94 -9.87 6.23
C VAL A 464 9.53 -9.41 6.59
N TRP A 465 9.07 -9.76 7.79
CA TRP A 465 7.84 -9.26 8.38
C TRP A 465 8.08 -8.91 9.84
N MET A 466 7.69 -7.69 10.23
CA MET A 466 7.78 -7.19 11.61
C MET A 466 6.42 -6.71 12.15
N GLY A 467 5.36 -6.81 11.32
CA GLY A 467 3.99 -6.55 11.74
C GLY A 467 3.36 -7.75 12.46
N PRO A 468 2.10 -7.63 12.89
CA PRO A 468 1.33 -8.73 13.45
C PRO A 468 1.32 -9.99 12.55
N GLU A 469 1.49 -11.16 13.17
CA GLU A 469 1.29 -12.45 12.49
C GLU A 469 -0.08 -13.04 12.81
N GLY A 470 -0.73 -13.63 11.80
CA GLY A 470 -2.06 -14.23 11.93
C GLY A 470 -3.21 -13.32 11.44
N PRO A 471 -4.47 -13.60 11.83
CA PRO A 471 -5.63 -12.78 11.47
C PRO A 471 -5.66 -11.45 12.24
N ILE A 472 -6.42 -10.47 11.73
CA ILE A 472 -6.73 -9.24 12.46
C ILE A 472 -7.58 -9.60 13.68
N THR A 473 -7.14 -9.20 14.89
CA THR A 473 -7.87 -9.49 16.15
C THR A 473 -8.53 -8.26 16.76
N ARG A 474 -9.43 -8.50 17.72
CA ARG A 474 -10.14 -7.48 18.51
C ARG A 474 -9.18 -6.52 19.21
N GLU A 475 -8.05 -7.02 19.70
CA GLU A 475 -7.02 -6.27 20.42
C GLU A 475 -6.29 -5.29 19.49
N MET A 476 -6.00 -5.71 18.25
CA MET A 476 -5.39 -4.84 17.24
C MET A 476 -6.32 -3.67 16.91
N ILE A 477 -7.62 -3.94 16.80
CA ILE A 477 -8.63 -2.94 16.52
C ILE A 477 -8.76 -1.95 17.68
N LEU A 478 -8.87 -2.43 18.92
CA LEU A 478 -8.94 -1.57 20.11
C LEU A 478 -7.68 -0.73 20.31
N ALA A 479 -6.50 -1.28 20.04
CA ALA A 479 -5.23 -0.57 20.19
C ALA A 479 -5.03 0.55 19.16
N ALA A 480 -5.67 0.45 17.98
CA ALA A 480 -5.48 1.41 16.89
C ALA A 480 -6.69 2.33 16.64
N VAL A 481 -7.91 2.01 17.12
CA VAL A 481 -9.15 2.76 16.81
C VAL A 481 -9.86 3.27 18.09
N PRO A 482 -9.58 4.50 18.57
CA PRO A 482 -10.12 4.99 19.84
C PRO A 482 -11.59 5.41 19.73
N GLU A 483 -12.54 4.66 20.33
CA GLU A 483 -14.00 4.80 20.18
C GLU A 483 -14.61 4.18 18.88
N ILE A 484 -14.20 2.96 18.49
CA ILE A 484 -14.66 2.36 17.22
C ILE A 484 -16.18 2.37 16.96
N ALA A 485 -17.02 2.25 18.00
CA ALA A 485 -18.48 2.21 17.87
C ALA A 485 -19.11 3.46 17.21
N SER A 486 -18.42 4.61 17.24
CA SER A 486 -18.89 5.86 16.62
C SER A 486 -18.44 6.05 15.15
N ARG A 487 -17.60 5.16 14.63
CA ARG A 487 -16.99 5.31 13.29
C ARG A 487 -17.74 4.56 12.21
N ARG A 488 -17.73 5.14 11.01
CA ARG A 488 -18.10 4.45 9.78
C ARG A 488 -17.05 3.40 9.45
N ILE A 489 -17.50 2.17 9.19
CA ILE A 489 -16.63 1.05 8.83
C ILE A 489 -17.00 0.57 7.43
N HIS A 490 -16.00 0.41 6.58
CA HIS A 490 -16.10 -0.18 5.26
C HIS A 490 -15.28 -1.48 5.28
N MET A 491 -15.92 -2.62 5.00
CA MET A 491 -15.29 -3.94 5.06
C MET A 491 -15.48 -4.72 3.75
N CYS A 492 -14.40 -5.31 3.23
CA CYS A 492 -14.44 -6.16 2.03
C CYS A 492 -13.37 -7.26 2.09
N GLY A 493 -13.73 -8.49 1.76
CA GLY A 493 -12.78 -9.61 1.68
C GLY A 493 -13.46 -10.97 1.59
N PRO A 494 -12.75 -12.06 1.93
CA PRO A 494 -13.32 -13.41 1.91
C PRO A 494 -14.51 -13.54 2.88
N PRO A 495 -15.60 -14.27 2.52
CA PRO A 495 -16.80 -14.40 3.35
C PRO A 495 -16.52 -14.86 4.79
N ALA A 496 -15.60 -15.81 4.98
CA ALA A 496 -15.22 -16.28 6.31
C ALA A 496 -14.56 -15.19 7.18
N MET A 497 -13.75 -14.31 6.58
CA MET A 497 -13.15 -13.17 7.29
C MET A 497 -14.22 -12.13 7.65
N MET A 498 -15.08 -11.79 6.69
CA MET A 498 -16.15 -10.81 6.92
C MET A 498 -17.16 -11.28 7.99
N GLY A 499 -17.50 -12.57 8.00
CA GLY A 499 -18.37 -13.16 9.03
C GLY A 499 -17.75 -13.10 10.43
N ALA A 500 -16.48 -13.52 10.56
CA ALA A 500 -15.77 -13.45 11.84
C ALA A 500 -15.59 -12.00 12.33
N MET A 501 -15.21 -11.10 11.43
CA MET A 501 -15.01 -9.68 11.76
C MET A 501 -16.33 -8.99 12.14
N ARG A 502 -17.45 -9.32 11.51
CA ARG A 502 -18.78 -8.82 11.91
C ARG A 502 -19.10 -9.19 13.37
N GLY A 503 -18.76 -10.40 13.81
CA GLY A 503 -18.87 -10.83 15.21
C GLY A 503 -18.03 -9.94 16.15
N VAL A 504 -16.75 -9.77 15.83
CA VAL A 504 -15.83 -8.91 16.61
C VAL A 504 -16.31 -7.46 16.68
N LEU A 505 -16.81 -6.89 15.58
CA LEU A 505 -17.33 -5.52 15.56
C LEU A 505 -18.62 -5.37 16.38
N ALA A 506 -19.49 -6.37 16.38
CA ALA A 506 -20.68 -6.39 17.23
C ALA A 506 -20.32 -6.48 18.73
N GLU A 507 -19.33 -7.31 19.10
CA GLU A 507 -18.77 -7.35 20.47
C GLU A 507 -18.08 -6.04 20.90
N LEU A 508 -17.60 -5.26 19.94
CA LEU A 508 -17.06 -3.91 20.14
C LEU A 508 -18.14 -2.81 20.14
N GLY A 509 -19.42 -3.19 20.05
CA GLY A 509 -20.56 -2.28 20.11
C GLY A 509 -20.79 -1.45 18.85
N VAL A 510 -20.21 -1.83 17.71
CA VAL A 510 -20.43 -1.14 16.43
C VAL A 510 -21.87 -1.38 15.95
N PRO A 511 -22.68 -0.33 15.74
CA PRO A 511 -24.02 -0.49 15.18
C PRO A 511 -23.96 -0.98 13.72
N GLU A 512 -24.86 -1.86 13.33
CA GLU A 512 -24.97 -2.37 11.95
C GLU A 512 -25.04 -1.23 10.91
N ALA A 513 -25.72 -0.12 11.24
CA ALA A 513 -25.81 1.06 10.37
C ALA A 513 -24.47 1.78 10.10
N GLN A 514 -23.42 1.53 10.90
CA GLN A 514 -22.07 2.02 10.64
C GLN A 514 -21.27 1.06 9.75
N LEU A 515 -21.63 -0.22 9.72
CA LEU A 515 -20.91 -1.28 9.03
C LEU A 515 -21.40 -1.46 7.60
N HIS A 516 -20.65 -0.91 6.67
CA HIS A 516 -20.88 -1.09 5.24
C HIS A 516 -20.02 -2.26 4.76
N THR A 517 -20.59 -3.18 3.97
CA THR A 517 -19.86 -4.35 3.46
C THR A 517 -20.03 -4.55 1.96
N GLU A 518 -18.94 -4.85 1.26
CA GLU A 518 -18.97 -5.36 -0.11
C GLU A 518 -18.36 -6.77 -0.16
N ALA A 519 -19.00 -7.67 -0.90
CA ALA A 519 -18.57 -9.05 -1.05
C ALA A 519 -18.24 -9.34 -2.52
N PHE A 520 -17.19 -10.11 -2.75
CA PHE A 520 -16.95 -10.78 -4.02
C PHE A 520 -17.39 -12.24 -3.86
N GLY A 521 -18.25 -12.73 -4.75
CA GLY A 521 -18.74 -14.11 -4.71
C GLY A 521 -18.04 -15.01 -5.73
N PRO A 522 -18.58 -16.22 -5.94
CA PRO A 522 -17.91 -17.23 -6.76
C PRO A 522 -17.78 -16.75 -8.22
N ALA A 523 -16.69 -17.14 -8.87
CA ALA A 523 -16.60 -16.97 -10.30
C ALA A 523 -17.68 -17.84 -10.96
N SER A 524 -18.61 -17.24 -11.71
CA SER A 524 -19.61 -18.03 -12.45
C SER A 524 -18.89 -19.04 -13.35
N LEU A 525 -19.34 -20.27 -13.33
CA LEU A 525 -18.90 -21.29 -14.26
C LEU A 525 -19.60 -21.04 -15.63
N PRO A 526 -19.01 -21.45 -16.76
CA PRO A 526 -19.77 -21.54 -18.01
C PRO A 526 -20.93 -22.52 -17.84
N ALA A 527 -22.04 -22.28 -18.53
CA ALA A 527 -23.22 -23.16 -18.51
C ALA A 527 -23.04 -24.40 -19.43
N ASP A 528 -21.93 -25.11 -19.24
CA ASP A 528 -21.63 -26.37 -19.92
C ASP A 528 -21.50 -27.46 -18.84
N HIS A 529 -22.56 -28.24 -18.62
CA HIS A 529 -22.56 -29.35 -17.66
C HIS A 529 -21.83 -30.58 -18.22
N GLU A 530 -20.64 -30.90 -17.71
CA GLU A 530 -20.15 -32.28 -17.69
C GLU A 530 -19.10 -32.51 -16.57
N ASP A 531 -19.41 -33.47 -15.70
CA ASP A 531 -18.60 -34.21 -14.72
C ASP A 531 -17.34 -33.56 -14.10
N LEU A 532 -17.51 -33.01 -12.88
CA LEU A 532 -16.42 -32.84 -11.91
C LEU A 532 -16.79 -33.44 -10.56
N GLU A 533 -16.09 -34.51 -10.16
CA GLU A 533 -16.28 -35.20 -8.88
C GLU A 533 -15.91 -34.30 -7.68
N VAL A 534 -16.91 -33.88 -6.91
CA VAL A 534 -16.69 -33.21 -5.62
C VAL A 534 -16.59 -34.26 -4.51
N LYS A 535 -15.41 -34.38 -3.90
CA LYS A 535 -15.15 -35.24 -2.74
C LYS A 535 -16.05 -34.80 -1.55
N PRO A 536 -16.75 -35.72 -0.87
CA PRO A 536 -17.89 -35.35 -0.03
C PRO A 536 -17.52 -34.68 1.30
N ALA A 537 -18.30 -33.65 1.64
CA ALA A 537 -18.42 -33.12 3.01
C ALA A 537 -19.34 -34.02 3.87
N PRO A 538 -19.34 -33.88 5.21
CA PRO A 538 -20.08 -34.78 6.11
C PRO A 538 -21.61 -34.78 5.87
N ALA A 539 -22.24 -35.91 6.18
CA ALA A 539 -23.63 -36.20 5.83
C ALA A 539 -24.66 -35.15 6.32
N PRO A 540 -25.54 -34.64 5.44
CA PRO A 540 -26.68 -33.82 5.85
C PRO A 540 -27.73 -34.66 6.59
N ALA A 541 -28.45 -34.00 7.51
CA ALA A 541 -29.67 -34.55 8.10
C ALA A 541 -30.77 -34.77 7.03
N ALA A 542 -31.79 -35.56 7.38
CA ALA A 542 -32.77 -36.11 6.44
C ALA A 542 -33.43 -35.07 5.51
N LYS A 543 -33.48 -35.40 4.21
CA LYS A 543 -34.17 -34.63 3.16
C LYS A 543 -35.68 -34.52 3.44
N PRO A 544 -36.28 -33.33 3.28
CA PRO A 544 -37.67 -33.21 2.86
C PRO A 544 -37.86 -33.77 1.43
N ALA A 545 -39.09 -34.16 1.09
CA ALA A 545 -39.44 -34.67 -0.25
C ALA A 545 -39.23 -33.60 -1.35
N PRO A 546 -39.00 -34.01 -2.62
CA PRO A 546 -38.84 -33.05 -3.72
C PRO A 546 -40.08 -32.18 -3.88
N SER A 547 -39.88 -30.87 -3.94
CA SER A 547 -40.90 -29.89 -4.31
C SER A 547 -41.35 -30.11 -5.76
N ALA A 548 -42.63 -29.84 -6.03
CA ALA A 548 -43.24 -30.01 -7.35
C ALA A 548 -42.49 -29.24 -8.45
N GLU A 549 -42.51 -29.77 -9.68
CA GLU A 549 -42.00 -29.09 -10.87
C GLU A 549 -42.72 -27.75 -11.05
N VAL A 550 -41.99 -26.67 -10.78
CA VAL A 550 -42.40 -25.30 -11.06
C VAL A 550 -42.29 -25.11 -12.57
N ALA A 551 -43.40 -24.85 -13.25
CA ALA A 551 -43.40 -24.62 -14.70
C ALA A 551 -42.49 -23.44 -15.07
N PRO A 552 -41.75 -23.50 -16.19
CA PRO A 552 -40.87 -22.41 -16.61
C PRO A 552 -41.69 -21.13 -16.78
N SER A 553 -41.30 -20.11 -16.02
CA SER A 553 -41.98 -18.81 -15.98
C SER A 553 -41.42 -17.86 -17.03
N THR A 554 -42.01 -16.68 -17.15
CA THR A 554 -41.49 -15.59 -18.00
C THR A 554 -41.18 -14.40 -17.12
N VAL A 555 -40.00 -13.81 -17.25
CA VAL A 555 -39.68 -12.51 -16.66
C VAL A 555 -39.79 -11.42 -17.72
N THR A 556 -40.39 -10.28 -17.37
CA THR A 556 -40.46 -9.09 -18.21
C THR A 556 -39.73 -7.93 -17.54
N PHE A 557 -38.80 -7.36 -18.28
CA PHE A 557 -37.95 -6.25 -17.87
C PHE A 557 -38.61 -4.95 -18.37
N SER A 558 -39.26 -4.21 -17.46
CA SER A 558 -40.21 -3.15 -17.84
C SER A 558 -39.60 -1.87 -18.41
N VAL A 559 -38.31 -1.62 -18.17
CA VAL A 559 -37.59 -0.44 -18.65
C VAL A 559 -36.99 -0.71 -20.03
N SER A 560 -36.43 -1.91 -20.23
CA SER A 560 -35.93 -2.36 -21.54
C SER A 560 -37.04 -2.82 -22.50
N GLY A 561 -38.19 -3.25 -21.98
CA GLY A 561 -39.30 -3.80 -22.76
C GLY A 561 -39.08 -5.24 -23.24
N VAL A 562 -38.07 -5.93 -22.71
CA VAL A 562 -37.69 -7.29 -23.11
C VAL A 562 -38.36 -8.32 -22.19
N SER A 563 -38.77 -9.46 -22.74
CA SER A 563 -39.21 -10.62 -21.96
C SER A 563 -38.33 -11.83 -22.25
N ALA A 564 -38.02 -12.60 -21.21
CA ALA A 564 -37.17 -13.79 -21.27
C ALA A 564 -37.82 -14.98 -20.55
N ALA A 565 -37.43 -16.20 -20.93
CA ALA A 565 -37.75 -17.37 -20.13
C ALA A 565 -37.03 -17.29 -18.78
N LEU A 566 -37.70 -17.74 -17.72
CA LEU A 566 -37.13 -17.90 -16.39
C LEU A 566 -37.46 -19.31 -15.88
N PRO A 567 -36.60 -20.29 -16.18
CA PRO A 567 -36.57 -21.60 -15.53
C PRO A 567 -36.56 -21.51 -13.99
N ALA A 568 -37.02 -22.56 -13.31
CA ALA A 568 -37.13 -22.57 -11.85
C ALA A 568 -35.76 -22.61 -11.12
N ASP A 569 -34.72 -23.08 -11.81
CA ASP A 569 -33.34 -23.16 -11.35
C ASP A 569 -32.51 -21.91 -11.71
N GLU A 570 -32.97 -21.07 -12.62
CA GLU A 570 -32.30 -19.85 -13.08
C GLU A 570 -32.71 -18.62 -12.24
N THR A 571 -31.79 -17.66 -12.07
CA THR A 571 -32.07 -16.38 -11.39
C THR A 571 -32.53 -15.30 -12.37
N VAL A 572 -33.27 -14.30 -11.88
CA VAL A 572 -33.66 -13.11 -12.66
C VAL A 572 -32.45 -12.41 -13.31
N LEU A 573 -31.28 -12.43 -12.66
CA LEU A 573 -30.04 -11.88 -13.22
C LEU A 573 -29.52 -12.70 -14.40
N GLU A 574 -29.57 -14.04 -14.34
CA GLU A 574 -29.10 -14.90 -15.42
C GLU A 574 -30.00 -14.77 -16.65
N ALA A 575 -31.33 -14.73 -16.44
CA ALA A 575 -32.29 -14.47 -17.50
C ALA A 575 -32.11 -13.06 -18.11
N ALA A 576 -31.71 -12.06 -17.32
CA ALA A 576 -31.36 -10.73 -17.81
C ALA A 576 -30.09 -10.74 -18.68
N GLU A 577 -29.03 -11.43 -18.22
CA GLU A 577 -27.78 -11.58 -18.99
C GLU A 577 -28.02 -12.30 -20.32
N GLY A 578 -28.78 -13.40 -20.32
CA GLY A 578 -29.15 -14.14 -21.52
C GLY A 578 -30.02 -13.33 -22.51
N ALA A 579 -30.82 -12.40 -21.99
CA ALA A 579 -31.65 -11.48 -22.79
C ALA A 579 -30.94 -10.18 -23.19
N GLY A 580 -29.71 -9.94 -22.73
CA GLY A 580 -28.96 -8.70 -22.96
C GLY A 580 -29.45 -7.48 -22.18
N VAL A 581 -30.23 -7.68 -21.11
CA VAL A 581 -30.73 -6.63 -20.21
C VAL A 581 -29.69 -6.32 -19.13
N GLU A 582 -29.33 -5.04 -18.96
CA GLU A 582 -28.27 -4.63 -18.04
C GLU A 582 -28.78 -4.42 -16.61
N ILE A 583 -28.70 -5.48 -15.79
CA ILE A 583 -28.81 -5.37 -14.33
C ILE A 583 -27.39 -5.31 -13.73
N PRO A 584 -27.01 -4.23 -13.02
CA PRO A 584 -25.74 -4.17 -12.31
C PRO A 584 -25.62 -5.28 -11.25
N TYR A 585 -24.43 -5.82 -11.05
CA TYR A 585 -24.16 -6.80 -9.98
C TYR A 585 -22.69 -6.79 -9.59
N ALA A 586 -22.37 -7.31 -8.41
CA ALA A 586 -20.99 -7.57 -7.97
C ALA A 586 -20.83 -9.00 -7.44
N CYS A 587 -21.46 -9.34 -6.31
CA CYS A 587 -21.20 -10.62 -5.62
C CYS A 587 -21.82 -11.86 -6.29
N ARG A 588 -23.00 -11.77 -6.92
CA ARG A 588 -23.84 -12.93 -7.30
C ARG A 588 -24.20 -13.91 -6.15
N ALA A 589 -24.04 -13.48 -4.89
CA ALA A 589 -24.19 -14.30 -3.67
C ALA A 589 -25.16 -13.68 -2.64
N GLY A 590 -26.04 -12.76 -3.05
CA GLY A 590 -27.06 -12.16 -2.18
C GLY A 590 -26.58 -11.26 -1.04
N THR A 591 -25.32 -10.82 -1.05
CA THR A 591 -24.68 -10.12 0.07
C THR A 591 -24.30 -8.65 -0.18
N CYS A 592 -24.06 -8.23 -1.43
CA CYS A 592 -23.55 -6.88 -1.75
C CYS A 592 -24.58 -5.81 -2.11
N GLY A 593 -25.86 -6.16 -2.30
CA GLY A 593 -26.91 -5.23 -2.73
C GLY A 593 -26.79 -4.64 -4.16
N ALA A 594 -25.70 -4.87 -4.89
CA ALA A 594 -25.50 -4.25 -6.21
C ALA A 594 -26.55 -4.60 -7.28
N CYS A 595 -27.28 -5.72 -7.11
CA CYS A 595 -28.30 -6.24 -8.03
C CYS A 595 -29.73 -6.06 -7.51
N VAL A 596 -29.95 -5.07 -6.64
CA VAL A 596 -31.29 -4.70 -6.19
C VAL A 596 -32.09 -4.15 -7.37
N VAL A 597 -33.22 -4.80 -7.66
CA VAL A 597 -34.23 -4.38 -8.66
C VAL A 597 -35.61 -4.42 -8.02
N LYS A 598 -36.56 -3.65 -8.54
CA LYS A 598 -37.92 -3.64 -8.01
C LYS A 598 -38.76 -4.74 -8.66
N LEU A 599 -39.44 -5.55 -7.86
CA LEU A 599 -40.46 -6.48 -8.34
C LEU A 599 -41.78 -5.71 -8.48
N LEU A 600 -42.26 -5.56 -9.71
CA LEU A 600 -43.51 -4.86 -10.04
C LEU A 600 -44.71 -5.80 -10.05
N GLN A 601 -44.49 -7.08 -10.39
CA GLN A 601 -45.53 -8.12 -10.41
C GLN A 601 -44.90 -9.51 -10.26
N GLY A 602 -45.64 -10.43 -9.64
CA GLY A 602 -45.24 -11.83 -9.43
C GLY A 602 -44.67 -12.08 -8.03
N GLU A 603 -44.18 -13.30 -7.81
CA GLU A 603 -43.54 -13.72 -6.56
C GLU A 603 -42.20 -14.42 -6.85
N VAL A 604 -41.20 -14.20 -5.99
CA VAL A 604 -39.89 -14.82 -6.11
C VAL A 604 -39.44 -15.44 -4.80
N THR A 605 -38.62 -16.48 -4.89
CA THR A 605 -37.83 -16.99 -3.76
C THR A 605 -36.41 -16.43 -3.84
N MET A 606 -35.77 -16.24 -2.69
CA MET A 606 -34.36 -15.86 -2.57
C MET A 606 -33.72 -16.70 -1.47
N GLU A 607 -32.57 -17.32 -1.75
CA GLU A 607 -31.84 -18.14 -0.76
C GLU A 607 -31.09 -17.24 0.24
N VAL A 608 -30.42 -16.19 -0.25
CA VAL A 608 -29.69 -15.22 0.57
C VAL A 608 -30.25 -13.80 0.35
N GLU A 609 -30.75 -13.19 1.41
CA GLU A 609 -31.34 -11.84 1.38
C GLU A 609 -30.48 -10.76 2.06
N SER A 610 -29.32 -11.12 2.62
CA SER A 610 -28.52 -10.23 3.50
C SER A 610 -28.05 -8.91 2.88
N GLY A 611 -27.97 -8.83 1.55
CA GLY A 611 -27.61 -7.63 0.81
C GLY A 611 -28.78 -6.69 0.49
N LEU A 612 -29.99 -6.97 1.00
CA LEU A 612 -31.19 -6.16 0.82
C LEU A 612 -31.55 -5.48 2.14
N ALA A 613 -31.69 -4.15 2.14
CA ALA A 613 -32.07 -3.45 3.37
C ALA A 613 -33.54 -3.79 3.75
N PRO A 614 -33.89 -3.89 5.06
CA PRO A 614 -35.26 -4.19 5.48
C PRO A 614 -36.31 -3.22 4.93
N ALA A 615 -35.94 -1.95 4.74
CA ALA A 615 -36.79 -0.91 4.15
C ALA A 615 -37.04 -1.13 2.64
N ASP A 616 -36.07 -1.70 1.92
CA ASP A 616 -36.19 -2.00 0.49
C ASP A 616 -37.03 -3.27 0.28
N LYS A 617 -36.81 -4.30 1.13
CA LYS A 617 -37.66 -5.49 1.16
C LYS A 617 -39.14 -5.13 1.39
N ALA A 618 -39.43 -4.21 2.31
CA ALA A 618 -40.77 -3.71 2.56
C ALA A 618 -41.40 -2.92 1.38
N GLN A 619 -40.58 -2.44 0.43
CA GLN A 619 -41.01 -1.71 -0.77
C GLN A 619 -41.09 -2.59 -2.04
N GLY A 620 -40.91 -3.91 -1.90
CA GLY A 620 -40.97 -4.86 -3.02
C GLY A 620 -39.68 -4.93 -3.86
N TYR A 621 -38.54 -4.50 -3.32
CA TYR A 621 -37.25 -4.74 -3.97
C TYR A 621 -36.76 -6.18 -3.71
N VAL A 622 -36.01 -6.72 -4.68
CA VAL A 622 -35.45 -8.07 -4.68
C VAL A 622 -34.02 -8.07 -5.20
N LEU A 623 -33.23 -9.08 -4.83
CA LEU A 623 -31.87 -9.27 -5.32
C LEU A 623 -31.90 -10.13 -6.59
N ALA A 624 -31.70 -9.55 -7.77
CA ALA A 624 -31.82 -10.27 -9.04
C ALA A 624 -30.92 -11.52 -9.12
N CYS A 625 -29.75 -11.51 -8.47
CA CYS A 625 -28.83 -12.66 -8.42
C CYS A 625 -29.25 -13.79 -7.46
N GLN A 626 -30.41 -13.69 -6.83
CA GLN A 626 -30.96 -14.68 -5.89
C GLN A 626 -32.44 -14.96 -6.18
N ALA A 627 -33.15 -13.99 -6.76
CA ALA A 627 -34.55 -14.10 -7.11
C ALA A 627 -34.77 -15.19 -8.17
N LYS A 628 -35.51 -16.25 -7.82
CA LYS A 628 -36.00 -17.28 -8.74
C LYS A 628 -37.53 -17.27 -8.79
N GLY A 629 -38.10 -17.59 -9.95
CA GLY A 629 -39.56 -17.54 -10.15
C GLY A 629 -40.31 -18.66 -9.42
N THR A 630 -41.51 -18.36 -8.90
CA THR A 630 -42.42 -19.35 -8.30
C THR A 630 -43.31 -20.07 -9.32
N GLY A 631 -43.03 -19.94 -10.62
CA GLY A 631 -43.84 -20.50 -11.71
C GLY A 631 -44.95 -19.58 -12.21
N THR A 632 -45.01 -18.35 -11.70
CA THR A 632 -45.88 -17.28 -12.21
C THR A 632 -45.06 -16.26 -13.02
N PRO A 633 -45.64 -15.59 -14.05
CA PRO A 633 -44.94 -14.54 -14.77
C PRO A 633 -44.55 -13.37 -13.86
N LEU A 634 -43.31 -12.89 -14.02
CA LEU A 634 -42.73 -11.79 -13.24
C LEU A 634 -42.61 -10.53 -14.09
N VAL A 635 -42.73 -9.37 -13.43
CA VAL A 635 -42.33 -8.08 -14.02
C VAL A 635 -41.36 -7.40 -13.06
N VAL A 636 -40.19 -7.01 -13.57
CA VAL A 636 -39.14 -6.31 -12.80
C VAL A 636 -38.76 -4.99 -13.46
N GLU A 637 -38.37 -4.02 -12.65
CA GLU A 637 -37.96 -2.67 -13.08
C GLU A 637 -36.49 -2.67 -13.57
N ALA A 638 -36.26 -3.17 -14.80
CA ALA A 638 -34.97 -3.19 -15.51
C ALA A 638 -35.16 -3.20 -17.05
#